data_AF-A0A7J8J651-F1
#
_entry.id   AF-A0A7J8J651-F1
#
_cell.length_a   1.000
_cell.length_b   1.000
_cell.length_c   1.000
_cell.angle_alpha   90.00
_cell.angle_beta   90.00
_cell.angle_gamma   90.00
#
_symmetry.space_group_name_H-M   'P 1'
#
loop_
_entity.id
_entity.type
_entity.pdbx_description
1 polymer ?
#
loop_
_entity_poly.entity_id
_entity_poly.type
_entity_poly.pdbx_seq_one_letter_code
_entity_poly.pdbx_strand_id
1 'polypeptide(L)'
;MALPLLPGYSFNRNVGKDKSHRMLVAEGKPGIGELPLAQSTKPKYSAFPKAMGSAVPSWVAFDKQVLSFDAYEEDEVHDKRQEKYRIRRYKIFFYPEDDTIQVNEPEVKNSGLPQGTFIRRHRIPLPPPDCDQFYTVYHFNINIDIVFYGRTFKIYDCDAFTKNFLKKIGIKLNPPGECPEDPYTKMRKETLECVQPLRPYESFDTLKQFLEYDRKVLRFFCLWDDSVSLFGDRRQLILHYFLSDDTIEIKELLPHNSGRDPMSYFLQRGKLPKYGPPGVYQPGEVTDRVVLNVYSGYRVSRVHGYLLDKYKMGKLEQEFYKDSDLSVGTTINVWGRKVLLCDCDEFTKTYYKTKYGIENFTSISCKPPSPPKIERKFPPYTGFGSEEDSLRSCIGLVPIPRPNLEAFRKFMEIDSYDNISNILRFFAKLITDKCADQDRLFIISYFLSNNTISVFEPIEKNSGNAGGLFLKRMRVKRPGQEIFKSELSEYIQPEELYIGAKVNVNGYLFILLNADEYTLKFMEENSDRFPFSNLELALQKLKDEKSKSREIKQVFRAADCKVTKMVDYNTFRDILMGITVGKLTEQEFITIVRHYGVPDEPCVDLNLLMAMAHEQLKKKFFENFESLISCCIYEDREKKNVLPSKDIKRLCKSSRLPLTNDLLESLVSEFEDSEKQINYQSFFSALNWRINRMPELIAISPLKERCEDVWIGMPSPIPSKYVNYFKFLKDVYGLDVE
;
A
#
# COMPACT_ATOMS: atom_id res chain seq x y z
N MET A 1 6.63 14.39 141.37
CA MET A 1 5.94 13.58 140.35
C MET A 1 6.04 14.34 139.03
N ALA A 2 6.71 13.79 138.03
CA ALA A 2 6.91 14.46 136.74
C ALA A 2 5.71 14.15 135.82
N LEU A 3 5.02 15.19 135.37
CA LEU A 3 3.94 15.07 134.37
C LEU A 3 4.56 14.89 132.96
N PRO A 4 3.98 14.04 132.09
CA PRO A 4 4.47 13.83 130.73
C PRO A 4 4.25 15.06 129.84
N LEU A 5 5.22 15.34 128.95
CA LEU A 5 5.20 16.45 127.98
C LEU A 5 4.35 16.10 126.75
N LEU A 6 3.04 15.89 126.96
CA LEU A 6 2.06 15.74 125.89
C LEU A 6 1.32 17.06 125.62
N PRO A 7 0.93 17.37 124.37
CA PRO A 7 0.18 18.58 124.04
C PRO A 7 -1.16 18.60 124.79
N GLY A 8 -1.30 19.52 125.75
CA GLY A 8 -2.49 19.64 126.61
C GLY A 8 -2.21 19.67 128.12
N TYR A 9 -1.03 19.20 128.57
CA TYR A 9 -0.62 19.23 129.99
C TYR A 9 0.28 20.43 130.35
N SER A 10 0.09 21.58 129.68
CA SER A 10 0.77 22.82 130.00
C SER A 10 -0.21 24.01 129.98
N PHE A 11 -0.23 24.81 131.05
CA PHE A 11 -1.04 26.02 131.10
C PHE A 11 -0.31 27.16 130.40
N ASN A 12 -0.91 27.70 129.33
CA ASN A 12 -0.32 28.79 128.56
C ASN A 12 -0.47 30.13 129.32
N ARG A 13 0.59 30.56 130.02
CA ARG A 13 0.61 31.78 130.86
C ARG A 13 0.72 33.10 130.08
N ASN A 14 0.67 33.07 128.75
CA ASN A 14 0.98 34.22 127.89
C ASN A 14 -0.23 34.80 127.14
N VAL A 15 -1.47 34.60 127.62
CA VAL A 15 -2.63 35.31 127.09
C VAL A 15 -2.54 36.78 127.53
N GLY A 16 -2.31 37.69 126.57
CA GLY A 16 -2.47 39.14 126.76
C GLY A 16 -1.22 39.99 127.01
N LYS A 17 0.00 39.57 126.60
CA LYS A 17 1.19 40.44 126.65
C LYS A 17 1.82 40.64 125.28
N ASP A 18 1.51 41.76 124.66
CA ASP A 18 2.15 42.27 123.44
C ASP A 18 3.46 43.00 123.78
N LYS A 19 4.46 42.76 122.93
CA LYS A 19 5.81 43.37 122.88
C LYS A 19 6.87 42.77 123.82
N SER A 20 7.72 41.90 123.25
CA SER A 20 9.03 41.56 123.78
C SER A 20 10.13 42.02 122.81
N HIS A 21 10.97 42.94 123.29
CA HIS A 21 12.21 43.34 122.61
C HIS A 21 13.22 42.20 122.65
N ARG A 22 13.67 41.75 121.48
CA ARG A 22 14.73 40.74 121.36
C ARG A 22 16.09 41.44 121.26
N MET A 23 16.85 41.37 122.33
CA MET A 23 18.24 41.80 122.41
C MET A 23 19.11 40.68 121.80
N LEU A 24 19.85 41.00 120.73
CA LEU A 24 20.84 40.09 120.15
C LEU A 24 22.21 40.39 120.77
N VAL A 25 22.72 39.40 121.51
CA VAL A 25 24.07 39.33 122.04
C VAL A 25 25.02 39.04 120.88
N ALA A 26 25.97 39.94 120.62
CA ALA A 26 27.08 39.71 119.72
C ALA A 26 28.36 39.47 120.55
N GLU A 27 28.99 38.34 120.33
CA GLU A 27 30.28 37.97 120.90
C GLU A 27 31.42 38.76 120.22
N GLY A 28 32.41 39.18 121.02
CA GLY A 28 33.69 39.70 120.52
C GLY A 28 33.95 41.20 120.79
N LYS A 29 34.44 41.53 122.00
CA LYS A 29 35.18 42.77 122.25
C LYS A 29 36.69 42.45 122.24
N PRO A 30 37.51 43.12 121.41
CA PRO A 30 38.95 43.26 121.65
C PRO A 30 39.20 44.25 122.79
N GLY A 31 40.30 44.04 123.52
CA GLY A 31 40.74 44.85 124.64
C GLY A 31 41.12 46.29 124.28
N ILE A 32 41.21 47.10 125.33
CA ILE A 32 41.50 48.53 125.34
C ILE A 32 42.88 48.83 124.74
N GLY A 33 42.92 49.70 123.72
CA GLY A 33 44.13 50.29 123.17
C GLY A 33 44.24 50.07 121.66
N GLU A 34 44.40 51.17 120.93
CA GLU A 34 44.69 51.28 119.48
C GLU A 34 43.49 51.46 118.53
N LEU A 35 43.65 52.51 117.72
CA LEU A 35 42.85 53.16 116.68
C LEU A 35 41.66 52.37 116.06
N PRO A 36 40.50 53.03 115.81
CA PRO A 36 39.40 52.37 115.11
C PRO A 36 39.79 52.07 113.66
N LEU A 37 40.09 50.80 113.36
CA LEU A 37 39.90 50.27 112.02
C LEU A 37 38.41 50.41 111.71
N ALA A 38 38.07 51.16 110.68
CA ALA A 38 36.73 51.31 110.17
C ALA A 38 36.14 49.93 109.83
N GLN A 39 35.37 49.35 110.75
CA GLN A 39 34.51 48.21 110.45
C GLN A 39 33.35 48.74 109.60
N SER A 40 33.51 48.72 108.28
CA SER A 40 32.40 48.94 107.36
C SER A 40 31.38 47.83 107.61
N THR A 41 30.23 48.16 108.20
CA THR A 41 29.05 47.29 108.17
C THR A 41 28.68 47.08 106.71
N LYS A 42 29.05 45.93 106.14
CA LYS A 42 28.74 45.59 104.75
C LYS A 42 27.21 45.55 104.59
N PRO A 43 26.62 46.21 103.58
CA PRO A 43 25.18 46.30 103.46
C PRO A 43 24.57 44.92 103.21
N LYS A 44 23.48 44.60 103.92
CA LYS A 44 22.73 43.33 103.77
C LYS A 44 21.96 43.22 102.45
N TYR A 45 21.85 44.31 101.71
CA TYR A 45 21.14 44.46 100.45
C TYR A 45 21.97 45.27 99.46
N SER A 46 21.65 45.18 98.17
CA SER A 46 22.29 46.00 97.14
C SER A 46 22.06 47.50 97.42
N ALA A 47 23.16 48.27 97.42
CA ALA A 47 23.12 49.72 97.59
C ALA A 47 23.24 50.37 96.21
N PHE A 48 22.19 51.05 95.76
CA PHE A 48 22.16 51.77 94.49
C PHE A 48 22.55 53.25 94.67
N PRO A 49 23.28 53.86 93.72
CA PRO A 49 23.60 55.28 93.78
C PRO A 49 22.33 56.13 93.77
N LYS A 50 22.22 57.10 94.70
CA LYS A 50 21.06 58.00 94.79
C LYS A 50 21.02 58.90 93.54
N ALA A 51 20.03 58.71 92.68
CA ALA A 51 19.71 59.69 91.65
C ALA A 51 19.13 60.95 92.31
N MET A 52 19.33 62.15 91.71
CA MET A 52 18.72 63.40 92.19
C MET A 52 17.18 63.31 92.10
N GLY A 53 16.53 62.88 93.18
CA GLY A 53 15.08 62.67 93.29
C GLY A 53 14.76 61.86 94.56
N SER A 54 13.53 61.95 95.09
CA SER A 54 13.15 61.44 96.43
C SER A 54 13.56 59.97 96.68
N ALA A 55 14.03 59.68 97.90
CA ALA A 55 14.54 58.37 98.31
C ALA A 55 13.39 57.37 98.52
N VAL A 56 12.84 56.87 97.42
CA VAL A 56 11.85 55.79 97.43
C VAL A 56 12.54 54.46 97.77
N PRO A 57 11.94 53.58 98.60
CA PRO A 57 12.50 52.25 98.90
C PRO A 57 12.74 51.40 97.64
N SER A 58 13.75 50.53 97.65
CA SER A 58 14.14 49.69 96.49
C SER A 58 12.99 48.86 95.91
N TRP A 59 12.11 48.32 96.76
CA TRP A 59 10.96 47.52 96.33
C TRP A 59 9.88 48.31 95.56
N VAL A 60 9.81 49.64 95.74
CA VAL A 60 8.94 50.51 94.93
C VAL A 60 9.72 51.08 93.73
N ALA A 61 10.98 51.46 93.94
CA ALA A 61 11.80 52.10 92.90
C ALA A 61 12.08 51.16 91.72
N PHE A 62 12.19 49.85 91.98
CA PHE A 62 12.53 48.83 91.00
C PHE A 62 11.41 47.80 90.79
N ASP A 63 10.16 48.13 91.14
CA ASP A 63 9.00 47.26 90.89
C ASP A 63 8.95 46.83 89.41
N LYS A 64 8.78 45.53 89.18
CA LYS A 64 8.76 44.86 87.85
C LYS A 64 10.02 45.02 87.00
N GLN A 65 11.08 45.64 87.51
CA GLN A 65 12.37 45.64 86.82
C GLN A 65 13.08 44.32 87.12
N VAL A 66 13.51 43.62 86.09
CA VAL A 66 14.20 42.33 86.22
C VAL A 66 15.46 42.37 85.38
N LEU A 67 16.57 41.97 85.98
CA LEU A 67 17.81 41.82 85.25
C LEU A 67 17.95 40.41 84.71
N SER A 68 17.94 40.26 83.38
CA SER A 68 18.19 38.99 82.69
C SER A 68 19.65 38.88 82.23
N PHE A 69 20.28 37.78 82.61
CA PHE A 69 21.61 37.34 82.15
C PHE A 69 21.47 36.00 81.45
N ASP A 70 22.13 35.86 80.30
CA ASP A 70 22.23 34.61 79.58
C ASP A 70 23.50 33.89 80.03
N ALA A 71 23.32 32.67 80.51
CA ALA A 71 24.39 31.85 81.06
C ALA A 71 24.36 30.43 80.49
N TYR A 72 25.45 29.70 80.65
CA TYR A 72 25.49 28.27 80.34
C TYR A 72 26.27 27.49 81.39
N GLU A 73 25.93 26.20 81.51
CA GLU A 73 26.63 25.20 82.33
C GLU A 73 27.22 24.14 81.39
N GLU A 74 28.48 23.79 81.60
CA GLU A 74 29.14 22.65 80.93
C GLU A 74 28.92 21.42 81.80
N ASP A 75 28.09 20.49 81.33
CA ASP A 75 27.74 19.25 82.02
C ASP A 75 28.57 18.08 81.44
N GLU A 76 29.33 17.37 82.29
CA GLU A 76 30.19 16.27 81.89
C GLU A 76 29.40 14.95 81.78
N VAL A 77 29.10 14.53 80.55
CA VAL A 77 28.39 13.28 80.28
C VAL A 77 29.31 12.08 80.47
N HIS A 78 28.92 11.13 81.34
CA HIS A 78 29.73 9.95 81.66
C HIS A 78 29.80 8.92 80.50
N ASP A 79 28.77 8.84 79.65
CA ASP A 79 28.74 7.94 78.49
C ASP A 79 29.33 8.61 77.23
N LYS A 80 30.64 8.42 77.03
CA LYS A 80 31.42 8.99 75.92
C LYS A 80 31.01 8.49 74.52
N ARG A 81 30.05 7.57 74.41
CA ARG A 81 29.59 7.03 73.11
C ARG A 81 28.78 8.01 72.29
N GLN A 82 28.12 8.99 72.92
CA GLN A 82 27.28 9.98 72.25
C GLN A 82 27.93 11.37 72.24
N GLU A 83 28.44 11.85 73.37
CA GLU A 83 28.92 13.23 73.54
C GLU A 83 30.14 13.29 74.47
N LYS A 84 31.02 14.29 74.30
CA LYS A 84 32.18 14.54 75.20
C LYS A 84 31.83 15.48 76.36
N TYR A 85 30.96 16.45 76.11
CA TYR A 85 30.42 17.41 77.06
C TYR A 85 29.11 17.93 76.49
N ARG A 86 28.20 18.37 77.36
CA ARG A 86 26.91 18.95 76.99
C ARG A 86 26.82 20.38 77.51
N ILE A 87 26.27 21.28 76.71
CA ILE A 87 26.06 22.67 77.11
C ILE A 87 24.57 22.89 77.39
N ARG A 88 24.23 23.25 78.63
CA ARG A 88 22.88 23.65 79.01
C ARG A 88 22.82 25.17 79.14
N ARG A 89 21.88 25.79 78.42
CA ARG A 89 21.68 27.24 78.43
C ARG A 89 20.70 27.59 79.54
N TYR A 90 20.93 28.69 80.24
CA TYR A 90 20.11 29.18 81.33
C TYR A 90 19.91 30.69 81.21
N LYS A 91 18.75 31.16 81.65
CA LYS A 91 18.47 32.57 81.92
C LYS A 91 18.46 32.79 83.42
N ILE A 92 19.39 33.62 83.90
CA ILE A 92 19.45 34.04 85.29
C ILE A 92 18.71 35.37 85.39
N PHE A 93 17.65 35.40 86.18
CA PHE A 93 16.90 36.59 86.52
C PHE A 93 17.31 37.07 87.92
N PHE A 94 17.77 38.31 88.00
CA PHE A 94 18.04 39.00 89.26
C PHE A 94 17.00 40.11 89.46
N TYR A 95 16.36 40.11 90.62
CA TYR A 95 15.29 41.05 90.97
C TYR A 95 15.86 42.16 91.88
N PRO A 96 16.12 43.38 91.35
CA PRO A 96 16.64 44.51 92.13
C PRO A 96 15.69 45.01 93.24
N GLU A 97 14.42 44.61 93.25
CA GLU A 97 13.46 44.95 94.30
C GLU A 97 13.82 44.34 95.67
N ASP A 98 14.34 43.11 95.70
CA ASP A 98 14.54 42.30 96.90
C ASP A 98 15.84 41.45 96.91
N ASP A 99 16.72 41.65 95.91
CA ASP A 99 17.94 40.88 95.66
C ASP A 99 17.70 39.37 95.52
N THR A 100 16.53 38.96 95.02
CA THR A 100 16.26 37.54 94.73
C THR A 100 16.77 37.14 93.35
N ILE A 101 17.10 35.86 93.22
CA ILE A 101 17.60 35.25 91.98
C ILE A 101 16.69 34.10 91.60
N GLN A 102 16.38 33.99 90.31
CA GLN A 102 15.69 32.87 89.70
C GLN A 102 16.50 32.39 88.50
N VAL A 103 16.66 31.08 88.34
CA VAL A 103 17.35 30.50 87.18
C VAL A 103 16.38 29.65 86.40
N ASN A 104 16.25 29.92 85.10
CA ASN A 104 15.31 29.25 84.21
C ASN A 104 16.05 28.66 83.01
N GLU A 105 15.82 27.39 82.72
CA GLU A 105 16.28 26.76 81.48
C GLU A 105 15.22 26.94 80.39
N PRO A 106 15.52 27.62 79.27
CA PRO A 106 14.58 27.76 78.17
C PRO A 106 14.27 26.40 77.55
N GLU A 107 13.00 26.20 77.18
CA GLU A 107 12.54 24.97 76.54
C GLU A 107 13.10 24.85 75.12
N VAL A 108 13.75 23.72 74.84
CA VAL A 108 14.30 23.35 73.54
C VAL A 108 13.55 22.12 73.04
N LYS A 109 12.88 22.25 71.90
CA LYS A 109 12.09 21.16 71.30
C LYS A 109 12.97 19.91 71.13
N ASN A 110 12.47 18.78 71.62
CA ASN A 110 13.13 17.46 71.54
C ASN A 110 14.48 17.36 72.28
N SER A 111 14.71 18.16 73.33
CA SER A 111 15.93 18.10 74.16
C SER A 111 16.05 16.83 75.01
N GLY A 112 14.92 16.16 75.28
CA GLY A 112 14.84 14.94 76.09
C GLY A 112 15.11 15.12 77.58
N LEU A 113 15.40 16.35 78.05
CA LEU A 113 15.58 16.66 79.47
C LEU A 113 14.38 17.41 80.04
N PRO A 114 14.12 17.29 81.36
CA PRO A 114 13.21 18.20 82.04
C PRO A 114 13.79 19.62 82.04
N GLN A 115 13.09 20.54 81.37
CA GLN A 115 13.45 21.96 81.23
C GLN A 115 12.43 22.85 81.95
N GLY A 116 12.76 24.13 82.12
CA GLY A 116 11.96 25.12 82.85
C GLY A 116 12.69 25.68 84.06
N THR A 117 11.94 26.04 85.12
CA THR A 117 12.52 26.69 86.31
C THR A 117 13.49 25.77 87.04
N PHE A 118 14.78 26.10 86.99
CA PHE A 118 15.87 25.34 87.57
C PHE A 118 16.10 25.70 89.04
N ILE A 119 16.13 27.00 89.35
CA ILE A 119 16.18 27.53 90.71
C ILE A 119 14.97 28.47 90.88
N ARG A 120 14.11 28.19 91.86
CA ARG A 120 12.97 29.05 92.21
C ARG A 120 13.45 30.40 92.75
N ARG A 121 12.64 31.44 92.60
CA ARG A 121 12.98 32.80 93.05
C ARG A 121 13.19 32.87 94.57
N HIS A 122 14.41 33.15 95.01
CA HIS A 122 14.76 33.48 96.41
C HIS A 122 16.18 34.06 96.47
N ARG A 123 16.62 34.51 97.64
CA ARG A 123 17.99 35.03 97.84
C ARG A 123 18.98 33.88 97.96
N ILE A 124 20.01 33.87 97.13
CA ILE A 124 21.03 32.80 97.09
C ILE A 124 22.25 33.25 97.92
N PRO A 125 22.73 32.45 98.88
CA PRO A 125 23.95 32.75 99.64
C PRO A 125 25.21 32.57 98.79
N LEU A 126 26.28 33.30 99.13
CA LEU A 126 27.60 33.13 98.53
C LEU A 126 28.20 31.75 98.88
N PRO A 127 29.09 31.20 98.03
CA PRO A 127 29.77 29.94 98.33
C PRO A 127 30.67 30.05 99.59
N PRO A 128 30.97 28.93 100.27
CA PRO A 128 31.92 28.92 101.40
C PRO A 128 33.26 29.56 101.01
N PRO A 129 33.87 30.44 101.83
CA PRO A 129 33.64 30.68 103.27
C PRO A 129 32.62 31.79 103.64
N ASP A 130 32.05 32.54 102.70
CA ASP A 130 31.16 33.69 102.96
C ASP A 130 29.66 33.33 103.01
N CYS A 131 29.30 32.18 103.58
CA CYS A 131 27.92 31.64 103.58
C CYS A 131 26.86 32.56 104.21
N ASP A 132 27.29 33.52 105.04
CA ASP A 132 26.40 34.48 105.73
C ASP A 132 25.98 35.67 104.84
N GLN A 133 26.54 35.79 103.64
CA GLN A 133 26.28 36.87 102.69
C GLN A 133 25.51 36.37 101.47
N PHE A 134 24.75 37.27 100.83
CA PHE A 134 23.95 36.98 99.64
C PHE A 134 24.54 37.66 98.40
N TYR A 135 24.25 37.09 97.23
CA TYR A 135 24.57 37.73 95.96
C TYR A 135 23.89 39.10 95.83
N THR A 136 24.65 40.09 95.36
CA THR A 136 24.17 41.44 95.03
C THR A 136 24.43 41.75 93.56
N VAL A 137 23.80 42.80 93.03
CA VAL A 137 23.94 43.25 91.63
C VAL A 137 25.41 43.38 91.19
N TYR A 138 26.30 43.80 92.09
CA TYR A 138 27.72 44.00 91.80
C TYR A 138 28.50 42.70 91.53
N HIS A 139 27.95 41.54 91.89
CA HIS A 139 28.56 40.23 91.61
C HIS A 139 28.26 39.73 90.19
N PHE A 140 27.36 40.40 89.45
CA PHE A 140 27.00 40.03 88.10
C PHE A 140 27.73 40.90 87.08
N ASN A 141 28.49 40.26 86.19
CA ASN A 141 29.05 40.87 84.99
C ASN A 141 29.14 39.81 83.88
N ILE A 142 29.36 40.25 82.66
CA ILE A 142 29.56 39.37 81.50
C ILE A 142 30.94 38.68 81.61
N ASN A 143 31.04 37.42 81.19
CA ASN A 143 32.23 36.55 81.28
C ASN A 143 32.73 36.34 82.72
N ILE A 144 31.81 36.29 83.68
CA ILE A 144 32.09 35.87 85.06
C ILE A 144 31.41 34.55 85.34
N ASP A 145 32.13 33.66 86.04
CA ASP A 145 31.62 32.39 86.53
C ASP A 145 30.97 32.60 87.89
N ILE A 146 29.68 32.27 87.99
CA ILE A 146 28.89 32.43 89.22
C ILE A 146 28.50 31.07 89.77
N VAL A 147 28.67 30.88 91.08
CA VAL A 147 28.39 29.60 91.76
C VAL A 147 27.06 29.67 92.51
N PHE A 148 26.05 28.95 92.04
CA PHE A 148 24.80 28.75 92.78
C PHE A 148 24.69 27.30 93.25
N TYR A 149 24.55 27.10 94.56
CA TYR A 149 24.36 25.77 95.15
C TYR A 149 25.37 24.70 94.67
N GLY A 150 26.64 25.11 94.51
CA GLY A 150 27.72 24.23 94.06
C GLY A 150 27.81 24.01 92.54
N ARG A 151 26.95 24.65 91.74
CA ARG A 151 27.00 24.63 90.27
C ARG A 151 27.54 25.95 89.73
N THR A 152 28.44 25.85 88.75
CA THR A 152 29.10 27.00 88.09
C THR A 152 28.36 27.37 86.81
N PHE A 153 27.79 28.57 86.78
CA PHE A 153 27.16 29.16 85.60
C PHE A 153 28.09 30.20 84.99
N LYS A 154 28.38 30.07 83.69
CA LYS A 154 29.19 31.03 82.93
C LYS A 154 28.26 32.03 82.26
N ILE A 155 28.27 33.29 82.69
CA ILE A 155 27.47 34.34 82.05
C ILE A 155 28.18 34.81 80.79
N TYR A 156 27.54 34.71 79.63
CA TYR A 156 28.14 35.10 78.34
C TYR A 156 27.49 36.33 77.73
N ASP A 157 26.20 36.58 77.99
CA ASP A 157 25.53 37.79 77.52
C ASP A 157 24.49 38.27 78.54
N CYS A 158 23.98 39.48 78.32
CA CYS A 158 22.86 40.01 79.06
C CYS A 158 21.96 40.87 78.17
N ASP A 159 20.69 41.00 78.57
CA ASP A 159 19.67 41.72 77.82
C ASP A 159 20.01 43.22 77.62
N ALA A 160 19.43 43.86 76.61
CA ALA A 160 19.65 45.27 76.34
C ALA A 160 19.26 46.17 77.54
N PHE A 161 18.20 45.80 78.27
CA PHE A 161 17.78 46.50 79.47
C PHE A 161 18.83 46.42 80.58
N THR A 162 19.37 45.22 80.85
CA THR A 162 20.38 45.00 81.90
C THR A 162 21.68 45.70 81.57
N LYS A 163 22.10 45.68 80.30
CA LYS A 163 23.28 46.41 79.83
C LYS A 163 23.18 47.89 80.19
N ASN A 164 22.02 48.51 79.93
CA ASN A 164 21.79 49.91 80.23
C ASN A 164 21.66 50.18 81.73
N PHE A 165 21.02 49.27 82.47
CA PHE A 165 20.85 49.38 83.92
C PHE A 165 22.19 49.32 84.67
N LEU A 166 23.04 48.35 84.34
CA LEU A 166 24.36 48.17 84.95
C LEU A 166 25.29 49.34 84.61
N LYS A 167 25.26 49.84 83.37
CA LYS A 167 25.98 51.07 82.97
C LYS A 167 25.52 52.28 83.77
N LYS A 168 24.21 52.45 84.03
CA LYS A 168 23.66 53.55 84.84
C LYS A 168 24.09 53.47 86.31
N ILE A 169 24.26 52.28 86.86
CA ILE A 169 24.75 52.05 88.23
C ILE A 169 26.28 52.27 88.34
N GLY A 170 26.99 52.34 87.21
CA GLY A 170 28.43 52.57 87.15
C GLY A 170 29.28 51.31 86.98
N ILE A 171 28.65 50.16 86.69
CA ILE A 171 29.35 48.90 86.40
C ILE A 171 29.80 48.92 84.93
N LYS A 172 31.11 48.77 84.71
CA LYS A 172 31.68 48.61 83.37
C LYS A 172 31.52 47.16 82.93
N LEU A 173 30.70 46.95 81.90
CA LEU A 173 30.44 45.62 81.34
C LEU A 173 31.59 45.14 80.48
N ASN A 174 31.91 43.86 80.62
CA ASN A 174 32.84 43.16 79.74
C ASN A 174 32.22 42.95 78.34
N PRO A 175 33.02 42.70 77.29
CA PRO A 175 32.46 42.36 75.97
C PRO A 175 31.63 41.07 76.04
N PRO A 176 30.56 40.94 75.23
CA PRO A 176 29.76 39.72 75.17
C PRO A 176 30.64 38.53 74.79
N GLY A 177 30.51 37.43 75.54
CA GLY A 177 31.12 36.15 75.23
C GLY A 177 30.27 35.36 74.23
N GLU A 178 30.89 34.38 73.57
CA GLU A 178 30.18 33.43 72.73
C GLU A 178 29.82 32.19 73.55
N CYS A 179 28.54 31.80 73.52
CA CYS A 179 28.13 30.50 74.04
C CYS A 179 28.71 29.42 73.13
N PRO A 180 29.50 28.46 73.64
CA PRO A 180 30.00 27.38 72.81
C PRO A 180 28.83 26.58 72.21
N GLU A 181 29.01 26.10 70.98
CA GLU A 181 28.02 25.23 70.35
C GLU A 181 28.17 23.81 70.87
N ASP A 182 27.07 23.25 71.35
CA ASP A 182 26.99 21.85 71.73
C ASP A 182 27.18 20.97 70.48
N PRO A 183 28.16 20.03 70.48
CA PRO A 183 28.38 19.10 69.37
C PRO A 183 27.12 18.37 68.92
N TYR A 184 26.24 18.01 69.86
CA TYR A 184 24.99 17.31 69.55
C TYR A 184 24.00 18.23 68.83
N THR A 185 23.82 19.44 69.33
CA THR A 185 22.95 20.45 68.71
C THR A 185 23.40 20.78 67.28
N LYS A 186 24.72 20.88 67.05
CA LYS A 186 25.30 21.10 65.72
C LYS A 186 25.01 19.93 64.77
N MET A 187 25.34 18.70 65.18
CA MET A 187 25.09 17.49 64.38
C MET A 187 23.60 17.33 64.05
N ARG A 188 22.72 17.61 65.01
CA ARG A 188 21.27 17.51 64.83
C ARG A 188 20.74 18.58 63.87
N LYS A 189 21.26 19.80 63.93
CA LYS A 189 20.89 20.88 63.01
C LYS A 189 21.30 20.54 61.58
N GLU A 190 22.53 20.06 61.37
CA GLU A 190 23.01 19.58 60.07
C GLU A 190 22.13 18.43 59.55
N THR A 191 21.75 17.49 60.42
CA THR A 191 20.83 16.38 60.05
C THR A 191 19.45 16.89 59.64
N LEU A 192 18.88 17.84 60.38
CA LEU A 192 17.57 18.42 60.06
C LEU A 192 17.60 19.22 58.76
N GLU A 193 18.67 19.96 58.49
CA GLU A 193 18.88 20.69 57.22
C GLU A 193 19.00 19.73 56.02
N CYS A 194 19.63 18.57 56.20
CA CYS A 194 19.67 17.51 55.20
C CYS A 194 18.29 16.83 54.98
N VAL A 195 17.42 16.84 55.98
CA VAL A 195 16.09 16.19 55.92
C VAL A 195 14.99 17.16 55.47
N GLN A 196 15.20 18.47 55.56
CA GLN A 196 14.25 19.45 55.01
C GLN A 196 14.16 19.28 53.49
N PRO A 197 12.96 18.97 52.94
CA PRO A 197 12.81 18.78 51.51
C PRO A 197 12.85 20.16 50.83
N LEU A 198 14.04 20.57 50.39
CA LEU A 198 14.24 21.74 49.54
C LEU A 198 13.67 21.43 48.13
N ARG A 199 12.34 21.47 47.99
CA ARG A 199 11.65 21.26 46.72
C ARG A 199 11.39 22.61 46.04
N PRO A 200 12.13 23.00 44.99
CA PRO A 200 11.50 23.71 43.90
C PRO A 200 10.65 22.69 43.12
N TYR A 201 9.33 22.79 43.20
CA TYR A 201 8.46 22.08 42.25
C TYR A 201 8.65 22.74 40.87
N GLU A 202 9.47 22.14 40.01
CA GLU A 202 9.33 22.37 38.57
C GLU A 202 8.05 21.67 38.14
N SER A 203 6.96 22.43 37.96
CA SER A 203 5.72 21.90 37.39
C SER A 203 5.93 21.66 35.90
N PHE A 204 6.31 20.45 35.51
CA PHE A 204 6.22 20.02 34.13
C PHE A 204 4.74 19.80 33.80
N ASP A 205 4.19 20.57 32.85
CA ASP A 205 2.81 20.45 32.40
C ASP A 205 2.65 19.25 31.44
N THR A 206 2.75 18.05 32.00
CA THR A 206 2.52 16.79 31.28
C THR A 206 1.05 16.61 30.88
N LEU A 207 0.14 17.28 31.60
CA LEU A 207 -1.30 17.13 31.40
C LEU A 207 -1.75 17.80 30.11
N LYS A 208 -1.20 18.97 29.77
CA LYS A 208 -1.54 19.67 28.52
C LYS A 208 -1.27 18.83 27.28
N GLN A 209 -0.08 18.24 27.17
CA GLN A 209 0.28 17.40 26.02
C GLN A 209 -0.65 16.17 25.91
N PHE A 210 -0.96 15.54 27.04
CA PHE A 210 -1.89 14.42 27.09
C PHE A 210 -3.29 14.82 26.57
N LEU A 211 -3.83 15.96 27.02
CA LEU A 211 -5.17 16.41 26.61
C LEU A 211 -5.27 16.79 25.12
N GLU A 212 -4.22 17.40 24.56
CA GLU A 212 -4.21 17.82 23.14
C GLU A 212 -4.10 16.63 22.17
N TYR A 213 -3.38 15.60 22.58
CA TYR A 213 -3.00 14.46 21.73
C TYR A 213 -3.56 13.12 22.19
N ASP A 214 -4.54 13.11 23.09
CA ASP A 214 -5.19 11.88 23.56
C ASP A 214 -5.66 11.02 22.37
N ARG A 215 -5.35 9.72 22.42
CA ARG A 215 -5.65 8.71 21.39
C ARG A 215 -5.07 8.97 19.99
N LYS A 216 -4.23 9.99 19.80
CA LYS A 216 -3.54 10.23 18.52
C LYS A 216 -2.24 9.44 18.49
N VAL A 217 -2.18 8.44 17.62
CA VAL A 217 -1.03 7.53 17.47
C VAL A 217 -0.56 7.55 16.03
N LEU A 218 0.73 7.78 15.82
CA LEU A 218 1.33 7.67 14.50
C LEU A 218 1.77 6.22 14.27
N ARG A 219 1.23 5.59 13.23
CA ARG A 219 1.54 4.21 12.85
C ARG A 219 2.41 4.16 11.60
N PHE A 220 3.55 3.46 11.71
CA PHE A 220 4.49 3.21 10.63
C PHE A 220 4.69 1.71 10.40
N PHE A 221 4.80 1.32 9.13
CA PHE A 221 5.19 -0.02 8.72
C PHE A 221 6.69 -0.05 8.48
N CYS A 222 7.37 -0.97 9.16
CA CYS A 222 8.81 -1.02 9.22
C CYS A 222 9.34 -2.38 8.78
N LEU A 223 10.58 -2.39 8.31
CA LEU A 223 11.34 -3.58 7.97
C LEU A 223 12.61 -3.61 8.80
N TRP A 224 12.83 -4.68 9.55
CA TRP A 224 14.12 -4.99 10.14
C TRP A 224 14.80 -6.09 9.31
N ASP A 225 15.90 -5.75 8.65
CA ASP A 225 16.70 -6.69 7.86
C ASP A 225 17.89 -7.18 8.68
N ASP A 226 17.82 -8.43 9.15
CA ASP A 226 18.92 -9.10 9.87
C ASP A 226 19.67 -10.10 8.98
N SER A 227 19.46 -10.09 7.65
CA SER A 227 20.01 -11.11 6.71
C SER A 227 21.53 -11.26 6.70
N VAL A 228 22.27 -10.33 7.31
CA VAL A 228 23.73 -10.41 7.50
C VAL A 228 24.10 -11.44 8.58
N SER A 229 23.21 -11.70 9.53
CA SER A 229 23.41 -12.68 10.60
C SER A 229 23.22 -14.12 10.07
N LEU A 230 23.98 -15.08 10.63
CA LEU A 230 23.98 -16.50 10.20
C LEU A 230 22.58 -17.14 10.18
N PHE A 231 21.69 -16.70 11.07
CA PHE A 231 20.30 -17.17 11.17
C PHE A 231 19.33 -15.98 11.11
N GLY A 232 19.75 -14.89 10.48
CA GLY A 232 19.00 -13.65 10.43
C GLY A 232 17.94 -13.66 9.34
N ASP A 233 16.78 -13.13 9.68
CA ASP A 233 15.62 -13.05 8.79
C ASP A 233 15.17 -11.59 8.62
N ARG A 234 14.48 -11.32 7.51
CA ARG A 234 13.76 -10.06 7.33
C ARG A 234 12.44 -10.09 8.08
N ARG A 235 12.25 -9.16 9.02
CA ARG A 235 11.06 -9.08 9.88
C ARG A 235 10.26 -7.82 9.58
N GLN A 236 8.96 -7.98 9.41
CA GLN A 236 8.03 -6.86 9.27
C GLN A 236 7.56 -6.44 10.64
N LEU A 237 7.66 -5.15 10.93
CA LEU A 237 7.30 -4.56 12.21
C LEU A 237 6.29 -3.43 12.00
N ILE A 238 5.45 -3.18 13.01
CA ILE A 238 4.60 -2.00 13.10
C ILE A 238 5.12 -1.16 14.26
N LEU A 239 5.44 0.09 13.98
CA LEU A 239 5.81 1.08 14.99
C LEU A 239 4.62 1.99 15.28
N HIS A 240 4.28 2.13 16.56
CA HIS A 240 3.33 3.10 17.08
C HIS A 240 4.08 4.18 17.85
N TYR A 241 3.90 5.44 17.47
CA TYR A 241 4.38 6.62 18.19
C TYR A 241 3.19 7.34 18.83
N PHE A 242 3.18 7.42 20.16
CA PHE A 242 2.10 8.05 20.91
C PHE A 242 2.42 9.53 21.13
N LEU A 243 1.63 10.42 20.54
CA LEU A 243 1.82 11.87 20.62
C LEU A 243 1.55 12.45 22.04
N SER A 244 0.81 11.72 22.87
CA SER A 244 0.48 12.12 24.25
C SER A 244 1.72 12.21 25.15
N ASP A 245 2.67 11.27 24.98
CA ASP A 245 3.78 11.07 25.92
C ASP A 245 5.15 10.89 25.24
N ASP A 246 5.20 11.02 23.91
CA ASP A 246 6.38 10.79 23.06
C ASP A 246 7.01 9.40 23.27
N THR A 247 6.16 8.38 23.46
CA THR A 247 6.58 6.99 23.64
C THR A 247 6.41 6.19 22.35
N ILE A 248 7.28 5.21 22.13
CA ILE A 248 7.27 4.31 20.99
C ILE A 248 6.97 2.88 21.46
N GLU A 249 6.12 2.18 20.72
CA GLU A 249 5.83 0.75 20.85
C GLU A 249 6.09 0.09 19.49
N ILE A 250 6.70 -1.09 19.46
CA ILE A 250 6.97 -1.82 18.22
C ILE A 250 6.40 -3.22 18.32
N LYS A 251 5.55 -3.59 17.36
CA LYS A 251 4.92 -4.91 17.24
C LYS A 251 5.48 -5.66 16.04
N GLU A 252 5.70 -6.97 16.18
CA GLU A 252 6.11 -7.83 15.07
C GLU A 252 4.87 -8.33 14.31
N LEU A 253 4.89 -8.22 12.98
CA LEU A 253 3.87 -8.80 12.10
C LEU A 253 4.25 -10.24 11.76
N LEU A 254 3.60 -11.18 12.41
CA LEU A 254 3.81 -12.61 12.20
C LEU A 254 2.89 -13.14 11.07
N PRO A 255 3.46 -13.66 9.96
CA PRO A 255 2.65 -14.33 8.95
C PRO A 255 2.12 -15.67 9.48
N HIS A 256 1.06 -16.17 8.86
CA HIS A 256 0.55 -17.51 9.14
C HIS A 256 1.65 -18.56 8.93
N ASN A 257 1.74 -19.54 9.84
CA ASN A 257 2.74 -20.61 9.82
C ASN A 257 4.20 -20.11 9.88
N SER A 258 4.48 -18.99 10.57
CA SER A 258 5.84 -18.44 10.72
C SER A 258 6.77 -19.29 11.60
N GLY A 259 6.22 -20.18 12.43
CA GLY A 259 6.99 -21.00 13.38
C GLY A 259 7.55 -20.23 14.59
N ARG A 260 7.20 -18.94 14.74
CA ARG A 260 7.59 -18.11 15.89
C ARG A 260 6.50 -18.05 16.95
N ASP A 261 6.92 -17.85 18.19
CA ASP A 261 6.02 -17.67 19.33
C ASP A 261 5.12 -16.43 19.10
N PRO A 262 3.78 -16.51 19.33
CA PRO A 262 2.85 -15.39 19.18
C PRO A 262 3.09 -14.14 20.05
N MET A 263 4.24 -14.01 20.73
CA MET A 263 4.58 -12.79 21.46
C MET A 263 4.75 -11.62 20.48
N SER A 264 3.68 -10.82 20.37
CA SER A 264 3.55 -9.78 19.35
C SER A 264 4.43 -8.54 19.58
N TYR A 265 4.97 -8.33 20.78
CA TYR A 265 5.76 -7.14 21.11
C TYR A 265 7.24 -7.35 20.80
N PHE A 266 7.73 -6.57 19.85
CA PHE A 266 9.17 -6.44 19.58
C PHE A 266 9.83 -5.45 20.56
N LEU A 267 9.11 -4.37 20.91
CA LEU A 267 9.49 -3.39 21.94
C LEU A 267 8.25 -2.96 22.71
N GLN A 268 8.31 -3.09 24.05
CA GLN A 268 7.25 -2.57 24.93
C GLN A 268 7.23 -1.04 24.90
N ARG A 269 6.04 -0.45 25.04
CA ARG A 269 5.84 1.01 25.06
C ARG A 269 6.80 1.69 26.04
N GLY A 270 7.63 2.58 25.52
CA GLY A 270 8.58 3.38 26.32
C GLY A 270 9.22 4.49 25.49
N LYS A 271 9.97 5.39 26.12
CA LYS A 271 10.73 6.40 25.38
C LYS A 271 11.96 5.75 24.75
N LEU A 272 12.10 5.88 23.43
CA LEU A 272 13.21 5.26 22.69
C LEU A 272 14.37 6.26 22.56
N PRO A 273 15.57 5.96 23.09
CA PRO A 273 16.72 6.84 22.92
C PRO A 273 17.24 6.80 21.48
N LYS A 274 17.68 7.95 20.96
CA LYS A 274 18.25 8.06 19.60
C LYS A 274 19.56 7.30 19.44
N TYR A 275 20.38 7.36 20.49
CA TYR A 275 21.67 6.70 20.55
C TYR A 275 21.53 5.45 21.42
N GLY A 276 21.71 4.27 20.81
CA GLY A 276 21.59 2.99 21.50
C GLY A 276 22.75 2.03 21.20
N PRO A 277 23.06 1.10 22.12
CA PRO A 277 22.63 1.08 23.52
C PRO A 277 23.45 2.08 24.35
N PRO A 278 22.84 2.91 25.22
CA PRO A 278 23.59 3.55 26.28
C PRO A 278 24.33 2.48 27.09
N GLY A 279 25.57 2.77 27.50
CA GLY A 279 26.33 1.87 28.36
C GLY A 279 25.56 1.50 29.63
N VAL A 280 26.04 0.49 30.36
CA VAL A 280 25.46 0.13 31.65
C VAL A 280 25.61 1.32 32.58
N TYR A 281 24.51 2.03 32.82
CA TYR A 281 24.46 3.10 33.81
C TYR A 281 24.57 2.52 35.21
N GLN A 282 25.31 3.21 36.08
CA GLN A 282 25.32 2.85 37.49
C GLN A 282 23.93 3.10 38.10
N PRO A 283 23.50 2.28 39.08
CA PRO A 283 22.27 2.53 39.82
C PRO A 283 22.22 3.97 40.37
N GLY A 284 21.20 4.74 39.98
CA GLY A 284 21.03 6.15 40.38
C GLY A 284 21.58 7.19 39.40
N GLU A 285 22.15 6.77 38.27
CA GLU A 285 22.68 7.67 37.22
C GLU A 285 21.58 8.18 36.26
N VAL A 286 20.50 7.39 36.07
CA VAL A 286 19.33 7.72 35.22
C VAL A 286 18.09 8.05 36.06
N THR A 287 18.28 8.59 37.27
CA THR A 287 17.17 9.06 38.10
C THR A 287 17.12 10.58 38.07
N ASP A 288 15.92 11.17 38.12
CA ASP A 288 15.74 12.63 38.19
C ASP A 288 16.44 13.27 39.41
N ARG A 289 16.90 12.44 40.36
CA ARG A 289 17.67 12.83 41.53
C ARG A 289 18.86 11.88 41.67
N VAL A 290 20.05 12.44 41.85
CA VAL A 290 21.26 11.66 42.13
C VAL A 290 21.17 11.12 43.56
N VAL A 291 21.34 9.81 43.69
CA VAL A 291 21.45 9.16 44.99
C VAL A 291 22.92 9.18 45.39
N LEU A 292 23.27 9.92 46.45
CA LEU A 292 24.61 9.93 47.01
C LEU A 292 24.83 8.63 47.81
N ASN A 293 25.75 7.80 47.32
CA ASN A 293 26.28 6.67 48.08
C ASN A 293 27.21 7.17 49.19
N VAL A 294 26.65 7.68 50.29
CA VAL A 294 27.45 7.95 51.50
C VAL A 294 27.52 6.69 52.35
N TYR A 295 28.47 5.81 52.07
CA TYR A 295 29.00 4.90 53.09
C TYR A 295 30.08 5.65 53.87
N SER A 296 29.67 6.43 54.87
CA SER A 296 30.61 6.96 55.84
C SER A 296 30.12 6.64 57.24
N GLY A 297 30.68 5.57 57.81
CA GLY A 297 31.08 5.42 59.22
C GLY A 297 30.10 5.63 60.38
N TYR A 298 28.89 6.16 60.19
CA TYR A 298 27.99 6.48 61.29
C TYR A 298 26.92 5.39 61.44
N ARG A 299 27.11 4.51 62.43
CA ARG A 299 26.16 3.46 62.81
C ARG A 299 24.97 4.02 63.59
N VAL A 300 24.15 4.87 62.97
CA VAL A 300 22.87 5.30 63.57
C VAL A 300 21.73 5.15 62.57
N SER A 301 20.84 4.20 62.91
CA SER A 301 19.49 3.95 62.41
C SER A 301 19.27 3.64 60.92
N ARG A 302 18.89 2.39 60.65
CA ARG A 302 18.59 1.78 59.34
C ARG A 302 17.27 2.25 58.69
N VAL A 303 16.80 3.46 58.95
CA VAL A 303 15.46 3.87 58.46
C VAL A 303 15.52 4.64 57.14
N HIS A 304 16.65 5.28 56.79
CA HIS A 304 16.80 5.96 55.48
C HIS A 304 18.23 5.79 54.95
N GLY A 305 18.47 4.71 54.19
CA GLY A 305 19.82 4.30 53.75
C GLY A 305 20.38 5.04 52.52
N TYR A 306 19.83 6.18 52.13
CA TYR A 306 20.32 6.95 50.99
C TYR A 306 20.13 8.45 51.20
N LEU A 307 21.17 9.25 50.88
CA LEU A 307 21.11 10.70 50.85
C LEU A 307 20.83 11.14 49.41
N LEU A 308 19.89 12.06 49.20
CA LEU A 308 19.63 12.63 47.87
C LEU A 308 20.49 13.88 47.68
N ASP A 309 21.10 14.03 46.51
CA ASP A 309 21.92 15.21 46.21
C ASP A 309 21.05 16.48 46.14
N LYS A 310 21.50 17.52 46.84
CA LYS A 310 20.88 18.86 46.86
C LYS A 310 21.26 19.65 45.62
N TYR A 311 22.43 19.38 45.06
CA TYR A 311 22.91 20.00 43.83
C TYR A 311 22.53 19.07 42.69
N LYS A 312 21.64 19.50 41.77
CA LYS A 312 21.31 18.73 40.55
C LYS A 312 22.56 18.68 39.64
N MET A 313 23.61 17.96 40.03
CA MET A 313 24.81 17.80 39.25
C MET A 313 24.52 16.83 38.10
N GLY A 314 24.41 17.38 36.89
CA GLY A 314 24.45 16.65 35.63
C GLY A 314 23.30 15.65 35.43
N LYS A 315 22.11 16.16 35.09
CA LYS A 315 21.12 15.31 34.41
C LYS A 315 21.78 14.85 33.10
N LEU A 316 21.96 13.54 32.91
CA LEU A 316 22.35 13.01 31.61
C LEU A 316 21.26 13.37 30.62
N GLU A 317 21.56 14.27 29.68
CA GLU A 317 20.65 14.65 28.61
C GLU A 317 20.57 13.51 27.59
N GLN A 318 19.70 12.55 27.85
CA GLN A 318 19.39 11.50 26.89
C GLN A 318 18.39 12.02 25.86
N GLU A 319 18.81 12.07 24.60
CA GLU A 319 17.92 12.44 23.49
C GLU A 319 17.02 11.27 23.11
N PHE A 320 15.71 11.52 23.10
CA PHE A 320 14.69 10.57 22.67
C PHE A 320 14.19 10.92 21.26
N TYR A 321 13.74 9.91 20.52
CA TYR A 321 13.09 10.11 19.23
C TYR A 321 11.83 10.96 19.39
N LYS A 322 11.70 11.99 18.56
CA LYS A 322 10.49 12.80 18.41
C LYS A 322 9.80 12.47 17.10
N ASP A 323 8.57 12.94 16.94
CA ASP A 323 7.83 12.82 15.69
C ASP A 323 8.57 13.49 14.52
N SER A 324 9.31 14.57 14.74
CA SER A 324 10.15 15.20 13.70
C SER A 324 11.22 14.28 13.10
N ASP A 325 11.66 13.26 13.84
CA ASP A 325 12.72 12.34 13.40
C ASP A 325 12.20 11.15 12.60
N LEU A 326 10.88 10.95 12.55
CA LEU A 326 10.24 9.78 11.94
C LEU A 326 9.69 10.12 10.56
N SER A 327 10.41 9.75 9.51
CA SER A 327 9.94 9.90 8.12
C SER A 327 10.11 8.62 7.31
N VAL A 328 9.26 8.44 6.30
CA VAL A 328 9.32 7.27 5.42
C VAL A 328 10.66 7.25 4.68
N GLY A 329 11.36 6.11 4.72
CA GLY A 329 12.71 5.93 4.17
C GLY A 329 13.84 6.12 5.19
N THR A 330 13.57 6.64 6.38
CA THR A 330 14.60 6.76 7.43
C THR A 330 14.79 5.46 8.21
N THR A 331 16.04 5.22 8.65
CA THR A 331 16.40 4.10 9.50
C THR A 331 16.51 4.56 10.95
N ILE A 332 15.68 3.99 11.83
CA ILE A 332 15.73 4.24 13.28
C ILE A 332 16.59 3.18 13.98
N ASN A 333 17.22 3.58 15.08
CA ASN A 333 18.01 2.68 15.91
C ASN A 333 17.19 2.22 17.13
N VAL A 334 16.81 0.95 17.16
CA VAL A 334 16.09 0.33 18.27
C VAL A 334 17.08 -0.52 19.08
N TRP A 335 17.72 0.10 20.08
CA TRP A 335 18.69 -0.57 20.97
C TRP A 335 19.80 -1.34 20.22
N GLY A 336 20.33 -0.76 19.15
CA GLY A 336 21.37 -1.35 18.29
C GLY A 336 20.84 -2.01 17.01
N ARG A 337 19.53 -2.20 16.87
CA ARG A 337 18.90 -2.76 15.67
C ARG A 337 18.45 -1.64 14.74
N LYS A 338 18.94 -1.64 13.50
CA LYS A 338 18.55 -0.66 12.47
C LYS A 338 17.23 -1.09 11.82
N VAL A 339 16.17 -0.36 12.09
CA VAL A 339 14.83 -0.61 11.55
C VAL A 339 14.49 0.45 10.50
N LEU A 340 14.15 0.03 9.28
CA LEU A 340 13.78 0.92 8.18
C LEU A 340 12.29 1.23 8.22
N LEU A 341 11.91 2.50 8.14
CA LEU A 341 10.52 2.92 7.98
C LEU A 341 10.14 2.85 6.49
N CYS A 342 9.19 1.99 6.13
CA CYS A 342 8.85 1.70 4.74
C CYS A 342 7.56 2.38 4.27
N ASP A 343 6.54 2.44 5.12
CA ASP A 343 5.26 3.08 4.82
C ASP A 343 4.62 3.61 6.11
N CYS A 344 3.56 4.39 5.98
CA CYS A 344 2.87 5.03 7.09
C CYS A 344 1.35 5.09 6.84
N ASP A 345 0.58 5.16 7.92
CA ASP A 345 -0.88 5.12 7.88
C ASP A 345 -1.49 6.43 7.35
N GLU A 346 -2.73 6.41 6.89
CA GLU A 346 -3.39 7.60 6.33
C GLU A 346 -3.50 8.75 7.35
N PHE A 347 -3.77 8.41 8.62
CA PHE A 347 -3.75 9.39 9.71
C PHE A 347 -2.36 10.04 9.90
N THR A 348 -1.29 9.28 9.73
CA THR A 348 0.07 9.85 9.83
C THR A 348 0.38 10.77 8.66
N LYS A 349 -0.01 10.40 7.44
CA LYS A 349 0.17 11.22 6.25
C LYS A 349 -0.52 12.57 6.42
N THR A 350 -1.76 12.58 6.90
CA THR A 350 -2.51 13.81 7.18
C THR A 350 -1.89 14.64 8.33
N TYR A 351 -1.39 13.99 9.38
CA TYR A 351 -0.68 14.67 10.48
C TYR A 351 0.60 15.38 9.98
N TYR A 352 1.47 14.67 9.25
CA TYR A 352 2.71 15.24 8.72
C TYR A 352 2.45 16.32 7.66
N LYS A 353 1.39 16.17 6.85
CA LYS A 353 0.95 17.21 5.93
C LYS A 353 0.52 18.49 6.66
N THR A 354 -0.22 18.35 7.76
CA THR A 354 -0.75 19.50 8.53
C THR A 354 0.34 20.18 9.37
N LYS A 355 1.20 19.41 10.03
CA LYS A 355 2.22 19.95 10.95
C LYS A 355 3.52 20.37 10.26
N TYR A 356 3.98 19.59 9.28
CA TYR A 356 5.29 19.77 8.64
C TYR A 356 5.21 20.12 7.14
N GLY A 357 4.03 20.08 6.52
CA GLY A 357 3.87 20.36 5.09
C GLY A 357 4.46 19.30 4.16
N ILE A 358 4.71 18.08 4.66
CA ILE A 358 5.32 17.00 3.87
C ILE A 358 4.25 16.31 3.03
N GLU A 359 4.42 16.30 1.71
CA GLU A 359 3.51 15.61 0.76
C GLU A 359 4.10 14.33 0.17
N ASN A 360 5.42 14.16 0.21
CA ASN A 360 6.11 13.03 -0.39
C ASN A 360 6.23 11.85 0.58
N PHE A 361 5.37 10.84 0.40
CA PHE A 361 5.43 9.56 1.12
C PHE A 361 5.65 8.42 0.12
N THR A 362 6.90 8.22 -0.31
CA THR A 362 7.24 7.12 -1.24
C THR A 362 7.27 5.80 -0.48
N SER A 363 6.29 4.92 -0.72
CA SER A 363 6.23 3.61 -0.06
C SER A 363 7.34 2.69 -0.58
N ILE A 364 8.07 2.07 0.36
CA ILE A 364 9.13 1.10 0.05
C ILE A 364 8.54 -0.30 0.20
N SER A 365 8.64 -1.14 -0.84
CA SER A 365 8.16 -2.53 -0.76
C SER A 365 8.99 -3.35 0.23
N CYS A 366 8.33 -3.86 1.27
CA CYS A 366 8.95 -4.77 2.25
C CYS A 366 9.15 -6.20 1.72
N LYS A 367 8.63 -6.54 0.53
CA LYS A 367 8.72 -7.89 -0.03
C LYS A 367 9.99 -8.04 -0.88
N PRO A 368 10.79 -9.10 -0.68
CA PRO A 368 11.87 -9.40 -1.60
C PRO A 368 11.29 -9.67 -3.01
N PRO A 369 12.01 -9.32 -4.09
CA PRO A 369 11.61 -9.75 -5.42
C PRO A 369 11.52 -11.28 -5.43
N SER A 370 10.42 -11.82 -5.97
CA SER A 370 10.29 -13.27 -6.11
C SER A 370 11.47 -13.78 -6.96
N PRO A 371 12.07 -14.93 -6.61
CA PRO A 371 13.10 -15.52 -7.47
C PRO A 371 12.52 -15.72 -8.88
N PRO A 372 13.33 -15.52 -9.94
CA PRO A 372 12.86 -15.76 -11.29
C PRO A 372 12.35 -17.20 -11.39
N LYS A 373 11.09 -17.37 -11.77
CA LYS A 373 10.54 -18.71 -12.03
C LYS A 373 11.29 -19.26 -13.24
N ILE A 374 12.05 -20.34 -13.03
CA ILE A 374 12.72 -21.03 -14.13
C ILE A 374 11.62 -21.69 -14.97
N GLU A 375 11.36 -21.12 -16.15
CA GLU A 375 10.44 -21.70 -17.12
C GLU A 375 11.03 -23.00 -17.66
N ARG A 376 10.41 -24.12 -17.30
CA ARG A 376 10.78 -25.43 -17.83
C ARG A 376 10.29 -25.51 -19.26
N LYS A 377 11.21 -25.44 -20.22
CA LYS A 377 10.91 -25.70 -21.64
C LYS A 377 10.70 -27.20 -21.85
N PHE A 378 9.82 -27.55 -22.79
CA PHE A 378 9.66 -28.93 -23.20
C PHE A 378 10.94 -29.43 -23.92
N PRO A 379 11.29 -30.72 -23.77
CA PRO A 379 12.37 -31.29 -24.55
C PRO A 379 12.03 -31.22 -26.05
N PRO A 380 13.04 -31.18 -26.93
CA PRO A 380 12.82 -31.24 -28.36
C PRO A 380 12.14 -32.55 -28.75
N TYR A 381 11.32 -32.49 -29.79
CA TYR A 381 10.65 -33.65 -30.34
C TYR A 381 11.64 -34.74 -30.78
N THR A 382 11.30 -36.01 -30.52
CA THR A 382 12.21 -37.16 -30.72
C THR A 382 12.18 -37.75 -32.14
N GLY A 383 11.23 -37.35 -32.98
CA GLY A 383 11.07 -37.90 -34.34
C GLY A 383 10.16 -39.12 -34.46
N PHE A 384 9.63 -39.64 -33.34
CA PHE A 384 8.70 -40.78 -33.33
C PHE A 384 7.26 -40.34 -33.09
N GLY A 385 6.30 -41.01 -33.72
CA GLY A 385 4.87 -40.67 -33.57
C GLY A 385 4.51 -39.31 -34.19
N SER A 386 3.49 -38.64 -33.66
CA SER A 386 3.21 -37.23 -33.99
C SER A 386 3.76 -36.32 -32.89
N GLU A 387 4.00 -35.04 -33.23
CA GLU A 387 4.49 -34.05 -32.26
C GLU A 387 3.48 -33.84 -31.13
N GLU A 388 2.18 -33.83 -31.47
CA GLU A 388 1.10 -33.66 -30.50
C GLU A 388 0.98 -34.86 -29.55
N ASP A 389 1.32 -36.06 -30.03
CA ASP A 389 1.31 -37.28 -29.23
C ASP A 389 2.52 -37.36 -28.29
N SER A 390 3.72 -37.08 -28.82
CA SER A 390 4.95 -37.05 -28.01
C SER A 390 4.95 -35.97 -26.93
N LEU A 391 4.34 -34.81 -27.20
CA LEU A 391 4.17 -33.76 -26.21
C LEU A 391 3.35 -34.24 -25.00
N ARG A 392 2.35 -35.12 -25.21
CA ARG A 392 1.52 -35.66 -24.12
C ARG A 392 2.30 -36.51 -23.15
N SER A 393 3.28 -37.26 -23.63
CA SER A 393 4.21 -38.02 -22.78
C SER A 393 5.05 -37.10 -21.88
N CYS A 394 5.29 -35.86 -22.29
CA CYS A 394 6.02 -34.87 -21.49
C CYS A 394 5.12 -34.13 -20.49
N ILE A 395 3.81 -34.02 -20.76
CA ILE A 395 2.84 -33.29 -19.92
C ILE A 395 2.45 -34.11 -18.69
N GLY A 396 2.30 -35.43 -18.82
CA GLY A 396 1.85 -36.29 -17.74
C GLY A 396 2.47 -37.68 -17.77
N LEU A 397 2.61 -38.30 -16.59
CA LEU A 397 3.17 -39.65 -16.45
C LEU A 397 2.38 -40.71 -17.21
N VAL A 398 1.05 -40.57 -17.23
CA VAL A 398 0.15 -41.45 -18.00
C VAL A 398 -0.30 -40.67 -19.24
N PRO A 399 0.10 -41.06 -20.45
CA PRO A 399 -0.33 -40.40 -21.67
C PRO A 399 -1.81 -40.70 -21.89
N ILE A 400 -2.66 -39.68 -21.75
CA ILE A 400 -4.08 -39.79 -22.03
C ILE A 400 -4.30 -39.34 -23.47
N PRO A 401 -4.78 -40.22 -24.38
CA PRO A 401 -5.17 -39.81 -25.71
C PRO A 401 -6.46 -39.01 -25.61
N ARG A 402 -6.36 -37.70 -25.38
CA ARG A 402 -7.53 -36.82 -25.49
C ARG A 402 -7.91 -36.67 -26.97
N PRO A 403 -9.17 -36.92 -27.37
CA PRO A 403 -9.63 -36.47 -28.67
C PRO A 403 -9.44 -34.96 -28.70
N ASN A 404 -8.84 -34.43 -29.77
CA ASN A 404 -8.65 -33.00 -29.92
C ASN A 404 -10.06 -32.39 -30.10
N LEU A 405 -10.66 -31.92 -29.00
CA LEU A 405 -12.05 -31.45 -28.95
C LEU A 405 -12.28 -30.32 -29.96
N GLU A 406 -11.28 -29.48 -30.19
CA GLU A 406 -11.33 -28.43 -31.20
C GLU A 406 -11.37 -29.00 -32.62
N ALA A 407 -10.57 -30.04 -32.90
CA ALA A 407 -10.61 -30.71 -34.19
C ALA A 407 -11.95 -31.43 -34.40
N PHE A 408 -12.52 -32.00 -33.35
CA PHE A 408 -13.85 -32.63 -33.39
C PHE A 408 -14.96 -31.61 -33.60
N ARG A 409 -14.90 -30.46 -32.92
CA ARG A 409 -15.85 -29.35 -33.09
C ARG A 409 -15.77 -28.76 -34.49
N LYS A 410 -14.55 -28.46 -34.98
CA LYS A 410 -14.32 -28.00 -36.36
C LYS A 410 -14.81 -29.02 -37.37
N PHE A 411 -14.60 -30.31 -37.10
CA PHE A 411 -15.16 -31.37 -37.93
C PHE A 411 -16.69 -31.26 -37.94
N MET A 412 -17.37 -31.26 -36.80
CA MET A 412 -18.84 -31.16 -36.75
C MET A 412 -19.43 -29.88 -37.38
N GLU A 413 -18.77 -28.73 -37.24
CA GLU A 413 -19.24 -27.45 -37.81
C GLU A 413 -19.06 -27.40 -39.33
N ILE A 414 -18.07 -28.12 -39.87
CA ILE A 414 -17.64 -28.03 -41.27
C ILE A 414 -18.04 -29.30 -42.06
N ASP A 415 -18.47 -30.37 -41.39
CA ASP A 415 -18.92 -31.60 -42.04
C ASP A 415 -20.34 -31.40 -42.61
N SER A 416 -20.37 -31.09 -43.91
CA SER A 416 -21.46 -31.24 -44.88
C SER A 416 -22.88 -31.39 -44.32
N TYR A 417 -23.51 -30.25 -44.00
CA TYR A 417 -24.96 -30.08 -44.13
C TYR A 417 -25.25 -29.49 -45.53
N ASP A 418 -26.20 -30.07 -46.27
CA ASP A 418 -26.75 -29.57 -47.56
C ASP A 418 -25.80 -29.44 -48.77
N ASN A 419 -25.20 -30.53 -49.27
CA ASN A 419 -24.52 -30.60 -50.58
C ASN A 419 -23.39 -29.58 -50.86
N ILE A 420 -23.02 -28.74 -49.88
CA ILE A 420 -21.92 -27.77 -49.99
C ILE A 420 -20.64 -28.46 -49.54
N SER A 421 -19.72 -28.71 -50.48
CA SER A 421 -18.41 -29.25 -50.16
C SER A 421 -17.52 -28.15 -49.57
N ASN A 422 -17.24 -28.20 -48.26
CA ASN A 422 -16.31 -27.29 -47.56
C ASN A 422 -14.83 -27.58 -47.88
N ILE A 423 -14.52 -27.69 -49.17
CA ILE A 423 -13.20 -28.00 -49.71
C ILE A 423 -12.78 -26.85 -50.59
N LEU A 424 -11.61 -26.27 -50.29
CA LEU A 424 -11.05 -25.22 -51.12
C LEU A 424 -10.17 -25.85 -52.20
N ARG A 425 -10.55 -25.72 -53.47
CA ARG A 425 -9.80 -26.22 -54.62
C ARG A 425 -9.11 -25.09 -55.38
N PHE A 426 -7.82 -25.27 -55.63
CA PHE A 426 -7.00 -24.35 -56.39
C PHE A 426 -6.36 -25.06 -57.58
N PHE A 427 -6.32 -24.39 -58.71
CA PHE A 427 -5.52 -24.79 -59.86
C PHE A 427 -4.10 -24.28 -59.66
N ALA A 428 -3.14 -25.18 -59.80
CA ALA A 428 -1.75 -24.89 -59.56
C ALA A 428 -0.88 -25.45 -60.67
N LYS A 429 0.22 -24.74 -60.93
CA LYS A 429 1.27 -25.18 -61.85
C LYS A 429 2.55 -25.41 -61.05
N LEU A 430 3.29 -26.45 -61.39
CA LEU A 430 4.54 -26.74 -60.71
C LEU A 430 5.66 -25.85 -61.26
N ILE A 431 6.39 -25.17 -60.37
CA ILE A 431 7.58 -24.40 -60.74
C ILE A 431 8.76 -25.37 -60.80
N THR A 432 9.16 -25.79 -61.99
CA THR A 432 10.36 -26.60 -62.21
C THR A 432 11.13 -26.16 -63.45
N ASP A 433 12.43 -26.48 -63.47
CA ASP A 433 13.29 -26.30 -64.64
C ASP A 433 13.15 -27.43 -65.67
N LYS A 434 12.44 -28.52 -65.31
CA LYS A 434 12.24 -29.67 -66.19
C LYS A 434 11.15 -29.35 -67.21
N CYS A 435 11.51 -29.26 -68.50
CA CYS A 435 10.56 -28.97 -69.57
C CYS A 435 9.33 -29.90 -69.60
N ALA A 436 9.49 -31.18 -69.25
CA ALA A 436 8.37 -32.14 -69.23
C ALA A 436 7.34 -31.86 -68.12
N ASP A 437 7.78 -31.25 -67.01
CA ASP A 437 6.93 -30.96 -65.85
C ASP A 437 6.37 -29.54 -65.87
N GLN A 438 6.90 -28.68 -66.75
CA GLN A 438 6.48 -27.29 -66.83
C GLN A 438 4.99 -27.20 -67.13
N ASP A 439 4.45 -27.91 -68.12
CA ASP A 439 3.05 -27.73 -68.53
C ASP A 439 2.02 -28.55 -67.73
N ARG A 440 2.46 -29.26 -66.69
CA ARG A 440 1.57 -30.07 -65.84
C ARG A 440 0.72 -29.18 -64.94
N LEU A 441 -0.60 -29.39 -65.01
CA LEU A 441 -1.58 -28.75 -64.14
C LEU A 441 -1.92 -29.66 -62.96
N PHE A 442 -2.14 -29.05 -61.80
CA PHE A 442 -2.47 -29.75 -60.57
C PHE A 442 -3.65 -29.06 -59.90
N ILE A 443 -4.46 -29.86 -59.20
CA ILE A 443 -5.57 -29.40 -58.37
C ILE A 443 -5.15 -29.62 -56.91
N ILE A 444 -4.96 -28.52 -56.19
CA ILE A 444 -4.67 -28.52 -54.76
C ILE A 444 -6.00 -28.37 -54.02
N SER A 445 -6.42 -29.41 -53.33
CA SER A 445 -7.63 -29.41 -52.50
C SER A 445 -7.25 -29.29 -51.02
N TYR A 446 -7.70 -28.24 -50.38
CA TYR A 446 -7.57 -27.97 -48.95
C TYR A 446 -8.87 -28.30 -48.22
N PHE A 447 -8.81 -29.20 -47.25
CA PHE A 447 -9.96 -29.63 -46.46
C PHE A 447 -10.02 -28.84 -45.15
N LEU A 448 -11.03 -27.98 -45.02
CA LEU A 448 -11.23 -27.12 -43.85
C LEU A 448 -11.53 -27.91 -42.57
N SER A 449 -12.11 -29.12 -42.67
CA SER A 449 -12.51 -29.93 -41.52
C SER A 449 -11.34 -30.42 -40.66
N ASN A 450 -10.18 -30.67 -41.27
CA ASN A 450 -9.01 -31.21 -40.56
C ASN A 450 -7.68 -30.55 -40.94
N ASN A 451 -7.71 -29.45 -41.71
CA ASN A 451 -6.55 -28.71 -42.20
C ASN A 451 -5.57 -29.60 -42.98
N THR A 452 -6.08 -30.42 -43.90
CA THR A 452 -5.27 -31.31 -44.73
C THR A 452 -5.29 -30.86 -46.18
N ILE A 453 -4.24 -31.22 -46.91
CA ILE A 453 -4.05 -30.89 -48.32
C ILE A 453 -3.92 -32.18 -49.11
N SER A 454 -4.59 -32.27 -50.26
CA SER A 454 -4.34 -33.28 -51.28
C SER A 454 -4.05 -32.61 -52.61
N VAL A 455 -3.12 -33.18 -53.37
CA VAL A 455 -2.78 -32.69 -54.71
C VAL A 455 -3.14 -33.75 -55.72
N PHE A 456 -3.93 -33.39 -56.72
CA PHE A 456 -4.42 -34.29 -57.76
C PHE A 456 -4.08 -33.75 -59.14
N GLU A 457 -3.52 -34.59 -60.00
CA GLU A 457 -3.22 -34.28 -61.39
C GLU A 457 -4.36 -34.81 -62.29
N PRO A 458 -5.05 -33.95 -63.04
CA PRO A 458 -6.04 -34.39 -64.01
C PRO A 458 -5.38 -35.18 -65.14
N ILE A 459 -6.10 -36.17 -65.67
CA ILE A 459 -5.59 -37.04 -66.75
C ILE A 459 -5.80 -36.34 -68.09
N GLU A 460 -4.70 -35.99 -68.76
CA GLU A 460 -4.73 -35.43 -70.11
C GLU A 460 -4.44 -36.50 -71.16
N LYS A 461 -5.35 -36.64 -72.15
CA LYS A 461 -5.16 -37.58 -73.26
C LYS A 461 -3.91 -37.20 -74.06
N ASN A 462 -3.11 -38.20 -74.43
CA ASN A 462 -1.90 -38.06 -75.25
C ASN A 462 -0.75 -37.26 -74.59
N SER A 463 -0.83 -36.95 -73.29
CA SER A 463 0.25 -36.28 -72.54
C SER A 463 1.44 -37.21 -72.22
N GLY A 464 1.21 -38.53 -72.17
CA GLY A 464 2.19 -39.51 -71.72
C GLY A 464 2.27 -39.66 -70.20
N ASN A 465 1.51 -38.87 -69.43
CA ASN A 465 1.44 -38.95 -67.98
C ASN A 465 0.23 -39.78 -67.54
N ALA A 466 0.40 -40.64 -66.54
CA ALA A 466 -0.69 -41.45 -66.01
C ALA A 466 -1.76 -40.61 -65.26
N GLY A 467 -1.40 -39.40 -64.81
CA GLY A 467 -2.22 -38.55 -63.95
C GLY A 467 -2.55 -39.21 -62.61
N GLY A 468 -3.44 -38.57 -61.84
CA GLY A 468 -3.96 -39.10 -60.58
C GLY A 468 -3.45 -38.41 -59.33
N LEU A 469 -3.47 -39.11 -58.21
CA LEU A 469 -3.16 -38.54 -56.89
C LEU A 469 -1.66 -38.30 -56.73
N PHE A 470 -1.23 -37.04 -56.84
CA PHE A 470 0.16 -36.63 -56.63
C PHE A 470 0.56 -36.60 -55.16
N LEU A 471 -0.33 -36.08 -54.29
CA LEU A 471 -0.17 -36.09 -52.84
C LEU A 471 -1.44 -36.61 -52.18
N LYS A 472 -1.31 -37.70 -51.42
CA LYS A 472 -2.40 -38.19 -50.57
C LYS A 472 -2.74 -37.17 -49.48
N ARG A 473 -4.03 -37.06 -49.16
CA ARG A 473 -4.55 -36.17 -48.12
C ARG A 473 -3.74 -36.28 -46.82
N MET A 474 -2.99 -35.23 -46.48
CA MET A 474 -2.17 -35.15 -45.28
C MET A 474 -2.00 -33.70 -44.82
N ARG A 475 -1.53 -33.48 -43.60
CA ARG A 475 -1.12 -32.14 -43.14
C ARG A 475 0.28 -31.84 -43.67
N VAL A 476 0.46 -30.63 -44.20
CA VAL A 476 1.73 -30.19 -44.80
C VAL A 476 2.34 -29.11 -43.92
N LYS A 477 3.59 -29.30 -43.50
CA LYS A 477 4.33 -28.35 -42.66
C LYS A 477 4.86 -27.18 -43.50
N ARG A 478 4.98 -26.01 -42.89
CA ARG A 478 5.67 -24.87 -43.52
C ARG A 478 7.13 -25.22 -43.81
N PRO A 479 7.68 -24.74 -44.95
CA PRO A 479 9.07 -25.01 -45.30
C PRO A 479 10.04 -24.24 -44.38
N GLY A 480 11.23 -24.79 -44.17
CA GLY A 480 12.32 -24.11 -43.44
C GLY A 480 12.27 -24.22 -41.92
N GLN A 481 11.33 -25.00 -41.36
CA GLN A 481 11.28 -25.27 -39.92
C GLN A 481 12.26 -26.38 -39.52
N GLU A 482 12.93 -26.21 -38.39
CA GLU A 482 13.71 -27.28 -37.77
C GLU A 482 12.79 -28.42 -37.33
N ILE A 483 13.18 -29.66 -37.63
CA ILE A 483 12.35 -30.84 -37.36
C ILE A 483 12.34 -31.18 -35.86
N PHE A 484 13.43 -30.89 -35.15
CA PHE A 484 13.65 -31.26 -33.75
C PHE A 484 13.59 -30.07 -32.81
N LYS A 485 12.47 -29.34 -32.85
CA LYS A 485 12.21 -28.21 -31.95
C LYS A 485 11.34 -28.62 -30.76
N SER A 486 11.38 -27.81 -29.71
CA SER A 486 10.51 -27.96 -28.52
C SER A 486 9.08 -27.49 -28.76
N GLU A 487 8.87 -26.65 -29.76
CA GLU A 487 7.58 -26.07 -30.14
C GLU A 487 6.92 -26.89 -31.25
N LEU A 488 5.59 -26.81 -31.37
CA LEU A 488 4.89 -27.52 -32.44
C LEU A 488 5.23 -26.94 -33.82
N SER A 489 5.26 -27.81 -34.83
CA SER A 489 5.37 -27.43 -36.23
C SER A 489 4.17 -26.62 -36.68
N GLU A 490 4.43 -25.59 -37.48
CA GLU A 490 3.36 -24.83 -38.11
C GLU A 490 2.99 -25.50 -39.43
N TYR A 491 1.69 -25.68 -39.62
CA TYR A 491 1.14 -26.24 -40.84
C TYR A 491 0.65 -25.12 -41.74
N ILE A 492 0.63 -25.38 -43.06
CA ILE A 492 0.05 -24.46 -44.04
C ILE A 492 -1.40 -24.19 -43.65
N GLN A 493 -1.73 -22.91 -43.52
CA GLN A 493 -3.07 -22.46 -43.17
C GLN A 493 -3.83 -22.02 -44.43
N PRO A 494 -5.18 -22.04 -44.43
CA PRO A 494 -5.94 -21.66 -45.61
C PRO A 494 -5.72 -20.19 -46.00
N GLU A 495 -5.41 -19.32 -45.04
CA GLU A 495 -5.19 -17.88 -45.27
C GLU A 495 -3.94 -17.61 -46.14
N GLU A 496 -3.01 -18.57 -46.22
CA GLU A 496 -1.81 -18.48 -47.06
C GLU A 496 -2.08 -18.88 -48.52
N LEU A 497 -3.24 -19.48 -48.79
CA LEU A 497 -3.64 -19.98 -50.11
C LEU A 497 -4.49 -18.93 -50.81
N TYR A 498 -3.88 -18.16 -51.71
CA TYR A 498 -4.55 -17.20 -52.57
C TYR A 498 -3.97 -17.24 -53.98
N ILE A 499 -4.71 -16.77 -54.99
CA ILE A 499 -4.26 -16.81 -56.37
C ILE A 499 -3.02 -15.92 -56.56
N GLY A 500 -2.01 -16.48 -57.24
CA GLY A 500 -0.66 -15.91 -57.40
C GLY A 500 0.33 -16.34 -56.31
N ALA A 501 -0.12 -16.99 -55.22
CA ALA A 501 0.75 -17.44 -54.14
C ALA A 501 1.64 -18.62 -54.57
N LYS A 502 2.87 -18.65 -54.04
CA LYS A 502 3.80 -19.78 -54.19
C LYS A 502 3.73 -20.66 -52.95
N VAL A 503 3.24 -21.88 -53.10
CA VAL A 503 3.00 -22.83 -52.01
C VAL A 503 4.01 -23.97 -52.12
N ASN A 504 4.78 -24.21 -51.06
CA ASN A 504 5.70 -25.34 -51.00
C ASN A 504 5.01 -26.53 -50.34
N VAL A 505 4.85 -27.62 -51.10
CA VAL A 505 4.24 -28.87 -50.64
C VAL A 505 5.29 -29.97 -50.70
N ASN A 506 5.83 -30.38 -49.54
CA ASN A 506 6.86 -31.43 -49.41
C ASN A 506 8.09 -31.24 -50.33
N GLY A 507 8.51 -30.00 -50.57
CA GLY A 507 9.66 -29.67 -51.41
C GLY A 507 9.30 -29.30 -52.86
N TYR A 508 8.06 -29.54 -53.28
CA TYR A 508 7.55 -29.13 -54.59
C TYR A 508 6.92 -27.74 -54.49
N LEU A 509 7.43 -26.81 -55.29
CA LEU A 509 6.93 -25.44 -55.31
C LEU A 509 5.83 -25.30 -56.37
N PHE A 510 4.62 -24.99 -55.93
CA PHE A 510 3.48 -24.76 -56.78
C PHE A 510 3.14 -23.27 -56.82
N ILE A 511 2.74 -22.76 -57.99
CA ILE A 511 2.09 -21.46 -58.10
C ILE A 511 0.59 -21.66 -58.28
N LEU A 512 -0.21 -21.02 -57.44
CA LEU A 512 -1.66 -21.04 -57.56
C LEU A 512 -2.08 -20.11 -58.70
N LEU A 513 -2.64 -20.65 -59.77
CA LEU A 513 -3.06 -19.91 -60.95
C LEU A 513 -4.50 -19.44 -60.86
N ASN A 514 -5.39 -20.29 -60.34
CA ASN A 514 -6.82 -19.98 -60.24
C ASN A 514 -7.46 -20.78 -59.09
N ALA A 515 -8.72 -20.50 -58.78
CA ALA A 515 -9.47 -21.18 -57.74
C ALA A 515 -10.91 -21.49 -58.19
N ASP A 516 -11.53 -22.49 -57.56
CA ASP A 516 -12.90 -22.90 -57.85
C ASP A 516 -13.90 -21.79 -57.47
N GLU A 517 -15.06 -21.71 -58.13
CA GLU A 517 -16.03 -20.64 -57.88
C GLU A 517 -16.51 -20.65 -56.42
N TYR A 518 -16.69 -21.85 -55.86
CA TYR A 518 -17.00 -22.05 -54.45
C TYR A 518 -15.92 -21.45 -53.55
N THR A 519 -14.63 -21.66 -53.85
CA THR A 519 -13.54 -21.14 -53.02
C THR A 519 -13.52 -19.62 -52.97
N LEU A 520 -13.76 -18.98 -54.11
CA LEU A 520 -13.77 -17.54 -54.22
C LEU A 520 -14.95 -16.96 -53.42
N LYS A 521 -16.16 -17.54 -53.54
CA LYS A 521 -17.32 -17.14 -52.72
C LYS A 521 -17.02 -17.32 -51.23
N PHE A 522 -16.46 -18.46 -50.85
CA PHE A 522 -16.12 -18.75 -49.46
C PHE A 522 -15.12 -17.74 -48.88
N MET A 523 -14.09 -17.35 -49.67
CA MET A 523 -13.12 -16.36 -49.23
C MET A 523 -13.69 -14.95 -49.14
N GLU A 524 -14.60 -14.58 -50.06
CA GLU A 524 -15.30 -13.30 -50.08
C GLU A 524 -16.25 -13.17 -48.87
N GLU A 525 -17.00 -14.24 -48.55
CA GLU A 525 -17.87 -14.32 -47.37
C GLU A 525 -17.08 -14.23 -46.06
N ASN A 526 -15.87 -14.82 -46.01
CA ASN A 526 -15.00 -14.84 -44.85
C ASN A 526 -13.86 -13.81 -44.95
N SER A 527 -14.18 -12.58 -45.38
CA SER A 527 -13.20 -11.50 -45.63
C SER A 527 -12.32 -11.12 -44.42
N ASP A 528 -12.78 -11.36 -43.19
CA ASP A 528 -11.98 -11.15 -41.96
C ASP A 528 -10.77 -12.09 -41.87
N ARG A 529 -10.91 -13.32 -42.37
CA ARG A 529 -9.84 -14.33 -42.38
C ARG A 529 -8.97 -14.23 -43.63
N PHE A 530 -9.54 -13.79 -44.75
CA PHE A 530 -8.86 -13.71 -46.04
C PHE A 530 -8.68 -12.25 -46.48
N PRO A 531 -7.57 -11.59 -46.08
CA PRO A 531 -7.36 -10.17 -46.37
C PRO A 531 -7.27 -9.87 -47.87
N PHE A 532 -6.76 -10.81 -48.68
CA PHE A 532 -6.63 -10.67 -50.13
C PHE A 532 -7.95 -10.79 -50.90
N SER A 533 -9.02 -11.27 -50.26
CA SER A 533 -10.36 -11.34 -50.85
C SER A 533 -11.29 -10.25 -50.31
N ASN A 534 -10.77 -9.33 -49.50
CA ASN A 534 -11.53 -8.20 -49.01
C ASN A 534 -11.52 -7.06 -50.04
N LEU A 535 -12.70 -6.75 -50.55
CA LEU A 535 -12.90 -5.69 -51.54
C LEU A 535 -12.48 -4.32 -51.02
N GLU A 536 -12.77 -3.98 -49.76
CA GLU A 536 -12.46 -2.66 -49.21
C GLU A 536 -10.95 -2.40 -49.14
N LEU A 537 -10.19 -3.39 -48.71
CA LEU A 537 -8.72 -3.32 -48.66
C LEU A 537 -8.13 -3.22 -50.06
N ALA A 538 -8.66 -3.99 -51.02
CA ALA A 538 -8.25 -3.91 -52.42
C ALA A 538 -8.54 -2.52 -53.03
N LEU A 539 -9.71 -1.94 -52.74
CA LEU A 539 -10.05 -0.59 -53.18
C LEU A 539 -9.24 0.50 -52.47
N GLN A 540 -8.88 0.33 -51.20
CA GLN A 540 -8.00 1.24 -50.49
C GLN A 540 -6.60 1.30 -51.13
N LYS A 541 -6.02 0.14 -51.46
CA LYS A 541 -4.73 0.07 -52.19
C LYS A 541 -4.78 0.82 -53.53
N LEU A 542 -5.92 0.78 -54.21
CA LEU A 542 -6.15 1.55 -55.45
C LEU A 542 -6.34 3.04 -55.19
N LYS A 543 -7.01 3.42 -54.09
CA LYS A 543 -7.20 4.82 -53.69
C LYS A 543 -5.88 5.52 -53.36
N ASP A 544 -4.91 4.81 -52.81
CA ASP A 544 -3.57 5.35 -52.54
C ASP A 544 -2.83 5.79 -53.82
N GLU A 545 -3.22 5.27 -54.99
CA GLU A 545 -2.66 5.64 -56.31
C GLU A 545 -3.42 6.78 -57.01
N LYS A 546 -4.09 7.64 -56.24
CA LYS A 546 -4.89 8.78 -56.73
C LYS A 546 -4.17 9.69 -57.73
N SER A 547 -2.84 9.78 -57.65
CA SER A 547 -2.00 10.60 -58.52
C SER A 547 -2.08 10.21 -60.00
N LYS A 548 -2.39 8.95 -60.34
CA LYS A 548 -2.53 8.47 -61.74
C LYS A 548 -3.97 8.48 -62.25
N SER A 549 -4.95 8.87 -61.43
CA SER A 549 -6.39 8.76 -61.75
C SER A 549 -6.82 9.36 -63.10
N ARG A 550 -6.15 10.42 -63.57
CA ARG A 550 -6.43 11.05 -64.88
C ARG A 550 -5.97 10.20 -66.08
N GLU A 551 -4.82 9.54 -65.96
CA GLU A 551 -4.28 8.64 -67.00
C GLU A 551 -5.15 7.38 -67.10
N ILE A 552 -5.56 6.83 -65.95
CA ILE A 552 -6.43 5.65 -65.85
C ILE A 552 -7.76 5.88 -66.59
N LYS A 553 -8.37 7.06 -66.42
CA LYS A 553 -9.60 7.44 -67.14
C LYS A 553 -9.41 7.51 -68.66
N GLN A 554 -8.29 8.07 -69.11
CA GLN A 554 -7.99 8.20 -70.53
C GLN A 554 -7.76 6.83 -71.17
N VAL A 555 -7.08 5.92 -70.47
CA VAL A 555 -6.83 4.55 -70.93
C VAL A 555 -8.12 3.75 -71.01
N PHE A 556 -8.99 3.80 -70.00
CA PHE A 556 -10.30 3.11 -70.07
C PHE A 556 -11.22 3.71 -71.15
N ARG A 557 -11.20 5.03 -71.38
CA ARG A 557 -11.94 5.66 -72.48
C ARG A 557 -11.38 5.27 -73.85
N ALA A 558 -10.07 5.12 -73.98
CA ALA A 558 -9.44 4.69 -75.22
C ALA A 558 -9.72 3.21 -75.53
N ALA A 559 -9.91 2.37 -74.50
CA ALA A 559 -10.25 0.95 -74.66
C ALA A 559 -11.72 0.72 -75.05
N ASP A 560 -12.65 1.61 -74.65
CA ASP A 560 -14.08 1.50 -74.97
C ASP A 560 -14.44 2.24 -76.27
N CYS A 561 -14.06 1.64 -77.42
CA CYS A 561 -14.33 2.20 -78.75
C CYS A 561 -15.83 2.38 -79.05
N LYS A 562 -16.72 1.67 -78.35
CA LYS A 562 -18.18 1.67 -78.57
C LYS A 562 -18.95 2.53 -77.56
N VAL A 563 -18.26 3.13 -76.57
CA VAL A 563 -18.86 3.91 -75.47
C VAL A 563 -19.92 3.11 -74.72
N THR A 564 -19.70 1.81 -74.60
CA THR A 564 -20.59 0.84 -73.95
C THR A 564 -20.50 0.90 -72.43
N LYS A 565 -19.56 1.67 -71.86
CA LYS A 565 -19.22 1.76 -70.42
C LYS A 565 -18.76 0.42 -69.84
N MET A 566 -18.36 -0.51 -70.71
CA MET A 566 -17.93 -1.86 -70.41
C MET A 566 -16.62 -2.17 -71.16
N VAL A 567 -15.75 -2.97 -70.55
CA VAL A 567 -14.46 -3.37 -71.12
C VAL A 567 -14.28 -4.88 -70.95
N ASP A 568 -13.63 -5.52 -71.92
CA ASP A 568 -13.32 -6.95 -71.88
C ASP A 568 -12.39 -7.30 -70.71
N TYR A 569 -12.48 -8.51 -70.17
CA TYR A 569 -11.66 -8.94 -69.04
C TYR A 569 -10.14 -8.81 -69.27
N ASN A 570 -9.63 -9.25 -70.41
CA ASN A 570 -8.18 -9.24 -70.68
C ASN A 570 -7.66 -7.81 -70.81
N THR A 571 -8.39 -6.92 -71.48
CA THR A 571 -8.02 -5.51 -71.59
C THR A 571 -8.14 -4.82 -70.23
N PHE A 572 -9.16 -5.13 -69.43
CA PHE A 572 -9.29 -4.62 -68.06
C PHE A 572 -8.11 -5.08 -67.16
N ARG A 573 -7.68 -6.35 -67.29
CA ARG A 573 -6.51 -6.90 -66.59
C ARG A 573 -5.23 -6.18 -66.97
N ASP A 574 -4.95 -6.04 -68.26
CA ASP A 574 -3.71 -5.42 -68.74
C ASP A 574 -3.61 -3.95 -68.31
N ILE A 575 -4.74 -3.23 -68.34
CA ILE A 575 -4.82 -1.85 -67.88
C ILE A 575 -4.54 -1.79 -66.37
N LEU A 576 -5.27 -2.55 -65.54
CA LEU A 576 -5.14 -2.45 -64.09
C LEU A 576 -3.77 -2.94 -63.58
N MET A 577 -3.27 -4.05 -64.11
CA MET A 577 -1.96 -4.58 -63.75
C MET A 577 -0.81 -3.68 -64.22
N GLY A 578 -0.97 -3.03 -65.38
CA GLY A 578 0.00 -2.05 -65.89
C GLY A 578 0.07 -0.78 -65.04
N ILE A 579 -1.06 -0.30 -64.51
CA ILE A 579 -1.13 0.89 -63.67
C ILE A 579 -0.48 0.68 -62.29
N THR A 580 -0.73 -0.49 -61.71
CA THR A 580 -0.50 -0.78 -60.27
C THR A 580 0.87 -1.37 -59.95
N VAL A 581 1.76 -1.49 -60.96
CA VAL A 581 3.18 -1.90 -60.83
C VAL A 581 3.37 -3.08 -59.85
N GLY A 582 2.50 -4.09 -59.94
CA GLY A 582 2.59 -5.33 -59.15
C GLY A 582 2.24 -5.23 -57.66
N LYS A 583 1.63 -4.12 -57.19
CA LYS A 583 1.16 -4.01 -55.79
C LYS A 583 -0.15 -4.76 -55.53
N LEU A 584 -0.94 -4.97 -56.58
CA LEU A 584 -2.19 -5.71 -56.54
C LEU A 584 -1.91 -7.20 -56.77
N THR A 585 -2.45 -8.07 -55.91
CA THR A 585 -2.35 -9.51 -56.11
C THR A 585 -3.40 -9.98 -57.12
N GLU A 586 -3.16 -11.15 -57.74
CA GLU A 586 -4.12 -11.72 -58.69
C GLU A 586 -5.46 -12.06 -58.03
N GLN A 587 -5.44 -12.47 -56.76
CA GLN A 587 -6.64 -12.71 -55.96
C GLN A 587 -7.50 -11.43 -55.82
N GLU A 588 -6.88 -10.32 -55.41
CA GLU A 588 -7.56 -9.03 -55.21
C GLU A 588 -8.17 -8.52 -56.52
N PHE A 589 -7.45 -8.70 -57.63
CA PHE A 589 -7.96 -8.38 -58.97
C PHE A 589 -9.21 -9.20 -59.30
N ILE A 590 -9.20 -10.50 -59.06
CA ILE A 590 -10.34 -11.38 -59.31
C ILE A 590 -11.55 -10.98 -58.47
N THR A 591 -11.36 -10.63 -57.19
CA THR A 591 -12.43 -10.13 -56.32
C THR A 591 -13.05 -8.83 -56.87
N ILE A 592 -12.23 -7.89 -57.36
CA ILE A 592 -12.72 -6.66 -58.01
C ILE A 592 -13.55 -7.00 -59.26
N VAL A 593 -13.02 -7.87 -60.13
CA VAL A 593 -13.71 -8.28 -61.35
C VAL A 593 -15.03 -8.99 -61.04
N ARG A 594 -15.09 -9.82 -59.99
CA ARG A 594 -16.33 -10.51 -59.59
C ARG A 594 -17.40 -9.56 -59.07
N HIS A 595 -17.01 -8.50 -58.37
CA HIS A 595 -17.95 -7.50 -57.87
C HIS A 595 -18.48 -6.54 -58.96
N TYR A 596 -17.62 -6.15 -59.91
CA TYR A 596 -17.97 -5.22 -61.00
C TYR A 596 -18.31 -5.90 -62.33
N GLY A 597 -18.20 -7.23 -62.37
CA GLY A 597 -18.50 -8.06 -63.53
C GLY A 597 -19.99 -8.10 -63.79
N VAL A 598 -20.37 -7.98 -65.07
CA VAL A 598 -21.76 -8.15 -65.48
C VAL A 598 -22.00 -9.66 -65.69
N PRO A 599 -23.03 -10.26 -65.08
CA PRO A 599 -23.35 -11.66 -65.35
C PRO A 599 -23.71 -11.82 -66.83
N ASP A 600 -23.15 -12.83 -67.50
CA ASP A 600 -23.54 -13.22 -68.84
C ASP A 600 -25.01 -13.68 -68.78
N GLU A 601 -25.97 -12.81 -69.11
CA GLU A 601 -27.33 -13.27 -69.38
C GLU A 601 -27.28 -14.16 -70.61
N PRO A 602 -27.69 -15.44 -70.53
CA PRO A 602 -27.82 -16.27 -71.71
C PRO A 602 -28.96 -15.69 -72.54
N CYS A 603 -28.63 -14.88 -73.54
CA CYS A 603 -29.58 -14.53 -74.59
C CYS A 603 -29.94 -15.86 -75.28
N VAL A 604 -31.09 -16.42 -74.92
CA VAL A 604 -31.53 -17.69 -75.48
C VAL A 604 -31.94 -17.42 -76.91
N ASP A 605 -31.10 -17.83 -77.86
CA ASP A 605 -31.37 -17.66 -79.28
C ASP A 605 -32.64 -18.47 -79.64
N LEU A 606 -33.67 -17.81 -80.18
CA LEU A 606 -34.97 -18.42 -80.51
C LEU A 606 -34.82 -19.69 -81.33
N ASN A 607 -33.80 -19.71 -82.20
CA ASN A 607 -33.45 -20.84 -83.05
C ASN A 607 -33.00 -22.08 -82.25
N LEU A 608 -32.30 -21.89 -81.13
CA LEU A 608 -31.84 -22.98 -80.26
C LEU A 608 -33.02 -23.61 -79.50
N LEU A 609 -33.91 -22.80 -78.94
CA LEU A 609 -35.14 -23.28 -78.28
C LEU A 609 -36.03 -24.07 -79.23
N MET A 610 -36.20 -23.53 -80.45
CA MET A 610 -36.97 -24.20 -81.49
C MET A 610 -36.36 -25.54 -81.89
N ALA A 611 -35.03 -25.60 -82.03
CA ALA A 611 -34.35 -26.84 -82.39
C ALA A 611 -34.43 -27.89 -81.25
N MET A 612 -34.32 -27.48 -79.98
CA MET A 612 -34.51 -28.37 -78.83
C MET A 612 -35.94 -28.91 -78.74
N ALA A 613 -36.94 -28.05 -79.00
CA ALA A 613 -38.34 -28.44 -79.04
C ALA A 613 -38.62 -29.44 -80.17
N HIS A 614 -38.07 -29.20 -81.36
CA HIS A 614 -38.18 -30.11 -82.50
C HIS A 614 -37.53 -31.47 -82.20
N GLU A 615 -36.39 -31.51 -81.51
CA GLU A 615 -35.76 -32.77 -81.10
C GLU A 615 -36.61 -33.57 -80.11
N GLN A 616 -37.19 -32.91 -79.09
CA GLN A 616 -38.08 -33.56 -78.13
C GLN A 616 -39.36 -34.10 -78.79
N LEU A 617 -39.95 -33.34 -79.71
CA LEU A 617 -41.15 -33.73 -80.47
C LEU A 617 -40.85 -34.89 -81.43
N LYS A 618 -39.69 -34.89 -82.10
CA LYS A 618 -39.21 -36.00 -82.94
C LYS A 618 -38.98 -37.28 -82.13
N LYS A 619 -38.30 -37.19 -80.98
CA LYS A 619 -38.03 -38.34 -80.09
C LYS A 619 -39.30 -39.05 -79.63
N LYS A 620 -40.40 -38.30 -79.46
CA LYS A 620 -41.70 -38.82 -78.98
C LYS A 620 -42.74 -38.99 -80.10
N PHE A 621 -42.34 -38.83 -81.37
CA PHE A 621 -43.20 -38.99 -82.55
C PHE A 621 -44.55 -38.26 -82.45
N PHE A 622 -44.53 -37.01 -81.98
CA PHE A 622 -45.77 -36.25 -81.83
C PHE A 622 -46.18 -35.58 -83.14
N GLU A 623 -47.40 -35.83 -83.60
CA GLU A 623 -47.91 -35.41 -84.92
C GLU A 623 -49.28 -34.70 -84.86
N ASN A 624 -49.93 -34.65 -83.70
CA ASN A 624 -51.31 -34.15 -83.54
C ASN A 624 -51.43 -32.61 -83.51
N PHE A 625 -50.68 -31.90 -84.36
CA PHE A 625 -50.71 -30.43 -84.41
C PHE A 625 -52.03 -29.88 -85.00
N GLU A 626 -52.65 -30.58 -85.95
CA GLU A 626 -53.94 -30.16 -86.54
C GLU A 626 -55.10 -30.25 -85.55
N SER A 627 -55.10 -31.27 -84.70
CA SER A 627 -56.06 -31.42 -83.60
C SER A 627 -55.91 -30.28 -82.58
N LEU A 628 -54.66 -29.92 -82.26
CA LEU A 628 -54.33 -28.80 -81.37
C LEU A 628 -54.80 -27.45 -81.92
N ILE A 629 -54.55 -27.18 -83.20
CA ILE A 629 -55.03 -25.97 -83.89
C ILE A 629 -56.57 -25.96 -83.89
N SER A 630 -57.22 -27.11 -84.12
CA SER A 630 -58.68 -27.24 -84.07
C SER A 630 -59.26 -26.95 -82.68
N CYS A 631 -58.60 -27.41 -81.61
CA CYS A 631 -58.96 -27.08 -80.23
C CYS A 631 -58.79 -25.58 -79.94
N CYS A 632 -57.76 -24.94 -80.48
CA CYS A 632 -57.57 -23.49 -80.36
C CYS A 632 -58.67 -22.70 -81.10
N ILE A 633 -59.05 -23.16 -82.29
CA ILE A 633 -60.16 -22.56 -83.06
C ILE A 633 -61.50 -22.70 -82.32
N TYR A 634 -61.73 -23.80 -81.60
CA TYR A 634 -62.93 -23.99 -80.79
C TYR A 634 -63.00 -23.03 -79.58
N GLU A 635 -61.85 -22.78 -78.93
CA GLU A 635 -61.75 -21.83 -77.81
C GLU A 635 -61.81 -20.36 -78.29
N ASP A 636 -61.38 -20.07 -79.51
CA ASP A 636 -61.48 -18.75 -80.14
C ASP A 636 -62.90 -18.45 -80.66
N ARG A 637 -63.80 -18.10 -79.74
CA ARG A 637 -65.19 -17.73 -80.04
C ARG A 637 -65.32 -16.46 -80.88
N GLU A 638 -64.30 -15.60 -80.87
CA GLU A 638 -64.28 -14.31 -81.56
C GLU A 638 -63.66 -14.38 -82.97
N LYS A 639 -63.06 -15.53 -83.34
CA LYS A 639 -62.38 -15.80 -84.63
C LYS A 639 -61.28 -14.78 -84.95
N LYS A 640 -60.53 -14.36 -83.93
CA LYS A 640 -59.43 -13.39 -84.07
C LYS A 640 -58.07 -14.04 -84.40
N ASN A 641 -58.00 -15.38 -84.41
CA ASN A 641 -56.79 -16.18 -84.62
C ASN A 641 -55.69 -15.99 -83.56
N VAL A 642 -56.06 -15.44 -82.41
CA VAL A 642 -55.16 -15.18 -81.27
C VAL A 642 -55.79 -15.67 -79.97
N LEU A 643 -54.97 -16.22 -79.09
CA LEU A 643 -55.39 -16.66 -77.76
C LEU A 643 -54.43 -16.15 -76.68
N PRO A 644 -54.90 -15.91 -75.45
CA PRO A 644 -54.03 -15.56 -74.33
C PRO A 644 -52.96 -16.65 -74.07
N SER A 645 -51.75 -16.22 -73.69
CA SER A 645 -50.61 -17.12 -73.43
C SER A 645 -50.92 -18.21 -72.38
N LYS A 646 -51.77 -17.90 -71.39
CA LYS A 646 -52.26 -18.84 -70.37
C LYS A 646 -53.13 -19.96 -70.95
N ASP A 647 -53.97 -19.64 -71.93
CA ASP A 647 -54.88 -20.61 -72.54
C ASP A 647 -54.12 -21.56 -73.47
N ILE A 648 -53.13 -21.05 -74.21
CA ILE A 648 -52.23 -21.90 -75.01
C ILE A 648 -51.42 -22.83 -74.11
N LYS A 649 -50.88 -22.36 -72.98
CA LYS A 649 -50.20 -23.22 -71.99
C LYS A 649 -51.13 -24.33 -71.46
N ARG A 650 -52.37 -23.98 -71.13
CA ARG A 650 -53.39 -24.94 -70.68
C ARG A 650 -53.71 -25.97 -71.76
N LEU A 651 -53.85 -25.54 -73.02
CA LEU A 651 -54.15 -26.39 -74.16
C LEU A 651 -52.98 -27.33 -74.51
N CYS A 652 -51.74 -26.85 -74.48
CA CYS A 652 -50.57 -27.70 -74.69
C CYS A 652 -50.42 -28.77 -73.59
N LYS A 653 -50.78 -28.43 -72.34
CA LYS A 653 -50.78 -29.40 -71.23
C LYS A 653 -51.92 -30.41 -71.36
N SER A 654 -53.13 -29.97 -71.72
CA SER A 654 -54.29 -30.86 -71.88
C SER A 654 -54.11 -31.81 -73.08
N SER A 655 -53.48 -31.36 -74.17
CA SER A 655 -53.16 -32.16 -75.35
C SER A 655 -51.95 -33.09 -75.17
N ARG A 656 -51.33 -33.08 -73.98
CA ARG A 656 -50.09 -33.82 -73.67
C ARG A 656 -48.95 -33.54 -74.66
N LEU A 657 -48.73 -32.27 -74.99
CA LEU A 657 -47.62 -31.86 -75.84
C LEU A 657 -46.29 -32.31 -75.18
N PRO A 658 -45.43 -33.08 -75.87
CA PRO A 658 -44.26 -33.71 -75.26
C PRO A 658 -43.05 -32.76 -75.07
N LEU A 659 -43.28 -31.58 -74.52
CA LEU A 659 -42.25 -30.60 -74.17
C LEU A 659 -42.10 -30.49 -72.65
N THR A 660 -40.88 -30.22 -72.17
CA THR A 660 -40.65 -29.86 -70.76
C THR A 660 -41.29 -28.51 -70.44
N ASN A 661 -41.84 -28.34 -69.22
CA ASN A 661 -42.55 -27.11 -68.84
C ASN A 661 -41.69 -25.86 -69.02
N ASP A 662 -40.41 -25.91 -68.65
CA ASP A 662 -39.49 -24.77 -68.74
C ASP A 662 -39.29 -24.35 -70.20
N LEU A 663 -39.06 -25.32 -71.12
CA LEU A 663 -38.95 -25.04 -72.56
C LEU A 663 -40.26 -24.50 -73.14
N LEU A 664 -41.40 -25.02 -72.73
CA LEU A 664 -42.70 -24.53 -73.16
C LEU A 664 -42.94 -23.09 -72.66
N GLU A 665 -42.53 -22.76 -71.44
CA GLU A 665 -42.65 -21.41 -70.91
C GLU A 665 -41.75 -20.42 -71.63
N SER A 666 -40.49 -20.78 -71.92
CA SER A 666 -39.57 -19.97 -72.71
C SER A 666 -40.03 -19.79 -74.16
N LEU A 667 -40.58 -20.82 -74.79
CA LEU A 667 -41.13 -20.70 -76.14
C LEU A 667 -42.39 -19.83 -76.17
N VAL A 668 -43.26 -19.94 -75.18
CA VAL A 668 -44.48 -19.13 -75.13
C VAL A 668 -44.17 -17.66 -74.87
N SER A 669 -43.12 -17.32 -74.11
CA SER A 669 -42.73 -15.93 -73.88
C SER A 669 -42.16 -15.23 -75.11
N GLU A 670 -41.46 -15.96 -75.99
CA GLU A 670 -40.88 -15.38 -77.22
C GLU A 670 -41.92 -15.08 -78.31
N PHE A 671 -43.03 -15.83 -78.32
CA PHE A 671 -44.14 -15.63 -79.27
C PHE A 671 -45.27 -14.77 -78.70
N GLU A 672 -45.06 -14.14 -77.54
CA GLU A 672 -46.05 -13.30 -76.85
C GLU A 672 -46.03 -11.86 -77.41
N ASP A 673 -47.16 -11.41 -77.96
CA ASP A 673 -47.32 -10.03 -78.42
C ASP A 673 -47.45 -9.06 -77.22
N SER A 674 -47.38 -7.74 -77.48
CA SER A 674 -47.47 -6.69 -76.44
C SER A 674 -48.73 -6.74 -75.57
N GLU A 675 -49.79 -7.43 -76.03
CA GLU A 675 -51.06 -7.64 -75.32
C GLU A 675 -51.16 -9.01 -74.62
N LYS A 676 -50.08 -9.78 -74.53
CA LYS A 676 -50.04 -11.14 -73.95
C LYS A 676 -50.90 -12.16 -74.69
N GLN A 677 -51.06 -11.94 -75.98
CA GLN A 677 -51.76 -12.82 -76.90
C GLN A 677 -50.76 -13.48 -77.84
N ILE A 678 -51.12 -14.67 -78.31
CA ILE A 678 -50.28 -15.47 -79.19
C ILE A 678 -51.13 -15.91 -80.37
N ASN A 679 -50.60 -15.69 -81.58
CA ASN A 679 -51.16 -16.28 -82.77
C ASN A 679 -50.90 -17.79 -82.75
N TYR A 680 -51.93 -18.57 -82.45
CA TYR A 680 -51.80 -20.02 -82.28
C TYR A 680 -51.42 -20.72 -83.59
N GLN A 681 -51.80 -20.16 -84.75
CA GLN A 681 -51.50 -20.76 -86.05
C GLN A 681 -50.01 -20.59 -86.41
N SER A 682 -49.42 -19.41 -86.15
CA SER A 682 -47.98 -19.20 -86.33
C SER A 682 -47.16 -19.99 -85.31
N PHE A 683 -47.59 -20.05 -84.05
CA PHE A 683 -46.91 -20.79 -82.99
C PHE A 683 -46.84 -22.31 -83.27
N PHE A 684 -47.97 -22.94 -83.56
CA PHE A 684 -48.00 -24.39 -83.83
C PHE A 684 -47.40 -24.76 -85.20
N SER A 685 -47.44 -23.86 -86.19
CA SER A 685 -46.73 -24.08 -87.45
C SER A 685 -45.21 -23.96 -87.30
N ALA A 686 -44.72 -23.04 -86.47
CA ALA A 686 -43.30 -22.97 -86.08
C ALA A 686 -42.86 -24.26 -85.36
N LEU A 687 -43.66 -24.76 -84.43
CA LEU A 687 -43.39 -26.03 -83.72
C LEU A 687 -43.50 -27.29 -84.60
N ASN A 688 -44.17 -27.20 -85.75
CA ASN A 688 -44.34 -28.34 -86.64
C ASN A 688 -43.03 -28.65 -87.39
N TRP A 689 -42.28 -29.59 -86.83
CA TRP A 689 -40.99 -30.06 -87.33
C TRP A 689 -41.05 -30.74 -88.72
N ARG A 690 -42.24 -31.13 -89.22
CA ARG A 690 -42.39 -31.64 -90.60
C ARG A 690 -42.46 -30.52 -91.64
N ILE A 691 -43.07 -29.38 -91.26
CA ILE A 691 -43.22 -28.21 -92.14
C ILE A 691 -41.95 -27.37 -92.13
N ASN A 692 -41.39 -27.12 -90.93
CA ASN A 692 -40.17 -26.36 -90.76
C ASN A 692 -39.01 -27.28 -90.40
N ARG A 693 -38.24 -27.72 -91.40
CA ARG A 693 -37.00 -28.49 -91.19
C ARG A 693 -35.89 -27.55 -90.75
N MET A 694 -35.65 -27.48 -89.44
CA MET A 694 -34.45 -26.84 -88.89
C MET A 694 -33.22 -27.77 -89.04
N PRO A 695 -32.00 -27.21 -89.17
CA PRO A 695 -30.77 -28.01 -89.17
C PRO A 695 -30.72 -28.92 -87.95
N GLU A 696 -30.22 -30.15 -88.10
CA GLU A 696 -29.98 -31.01 -86.94
C GLU A 696 -29.04 -30.29 -85.97
N LEU A 697 -29.48 -30.14 -84.72
CA LEU A 697 -28.57 -29.77 -83.65
C LEU A 697 -27.44 -30.79 -83.67
N ILE A 698 -26.24 -30.35 -84.03
CA ILE A 698 -25.03 -31.08 -83.65
C ILE A 698 -25.17 -31.20 -82.15
N ALA A 699 -25.37 -32.43 -81.67
CA ALA A 699 -25.65 -32.71 -80.28
C ALA A 699 -24.56 -32.06 -79.43
N ILE A 700 -24.85 -30.89 -78.87
CA ILE A 700 -24.15 -30.42 -77.70
C ILE A 700 -24.62 -31.40 -76.64
N SER A 701 -23.80 -32.42 -76.38
CA SER A 701 -24.08 -33.48 -75.45
C SER A 701 -24.64 -32.87 -74.16
N PRO A 702 -25.77 -33.35 -73.61
CA PRO A 702 -26.38 -32.84 -72.38
C PRO A 702 -25.51 -33.08 -71.12
N LEU A 703 -24.29 -33.60 -71.32
CA LEU A 703 -23.21 -33.65 -70.34
C LEU A 703 -22.46 -32.32 -70.19
N LYS A 704 -22.70 -31.31 -71.05
CA LYS A 704 -22.01 -30.00 -70.95
C LYS A 704 -22.64 -29.01 -69.97
N GLU A 705 -23.90 -29.19 -69.56
CA GLU A 705 -24.61 -28.22 -68.70
C GLU A 705 -24.84 -28.69 -67.26
N ARG A 706 -24.28 -29.85 -66.87
CA ARG A 706 -24.17 -30.23 -65.45
C ARG A 706 -22.71 -30.24 -65.04
N CYS A 707 -22.20 -29.09 -64.60
CA CYS A 707 -21.05 -28.93 -63.70
C CYS A 707 -19.75 -29.74 -63.95
N GLU A 708 -19.52 -30.30 -65.13
CA GLU A 708 -18.31 -31.10 -65.40
C GLU A 708 -17.38 -30.49 -66.46
N ASP A 709 -17.84 -29.48 -67.22
CA ASP A 709 -17.00 -28.74 -68.20
C ASP A 709 -16.03 -27.71 -67.55
N VAL A 710 -15.98 -27.61 -66.22
CA VAL A 710 -14.99 -26.76 -65.50
C VAL A 710 -13.71 -27.54 -65.14
N TRP A 711 -13.66 -28.86 -65.37
CA TRP A 711 -12.68 -29.76 -64.73
C TRP A 711 -11.64 -30.40 -65.65
N ILE A 712 -11.54 -29.96 -66.91
CA ILE A 712 -10.54 -30.46 -67.87
C ILE A 712 -9.76 -29.28 -68.46
N GLY A 713 -8.66 -28.91 -67.80
CA GLY A 713 -7.46 -28.29 -68.42
C GLY A 713 -7.61 -26.97 -69.19
N MET A 714 -8.81 -26.40 -69.30
CA MET A 714 -9.04 -25.07 -69.85
C MET A 714 -9.05 -24.07 -68.69
N PRO A 715 -8.53 -22.84 -68.86
CA PRO A 715 -8.70 -21.80 -67.85
C PRO A 715 -10.20 -21.68 -67.54
N SER A 716 -10.59 -22.00 -66.31
CA SER A 716 -11.97 -21.84 -65.82
C SER A 716 -12.46 -20.41 -66.09
N PRO A 717 -13.77 -20.22 -66.29
CA PRO A 717 -14.30 -19.16 -67.12
C PRO A 717 -13.90 -17.80 -66.55
N ILE A 718 -13.55 -16.90 -67.46
CA ILE A 718 -13.49 -15.47 -67.20
C ILE A 718 -14.71 -15.11 -66.31
N PRO A 719 -14.52 -14.55 -65.10
CA PRO A 719 -15.61 -14.37 -64.13
C PRO A 719 -16.80 -13.56 -64.70
N SER A 720 -16.51 -12.71 -65.68
CA SER A 720 -17.47 -12.02 -66.53
C SER A 720 -16.78 -11.64 -67.84
N LYS A 721 -17.43 -11.81 -69.00
CA LYS A 721 -16.82 -11.39 -70.27
C LYS A 721 -16.57 -9.88 -70.31
N TYR A 722 -17.48 -9.13 -69.68
CA TYR A 722 -17.44 -7.67 -69.62
C TYR A 722 -17.46 -7.17 -68.17
N VAL A 723 -16.60 -6.20 -67.88
CA VAL A 723 -16.51 -5.53 -66.58
C VAL A 723 -17.04 -4.11 -66.69
N ASN A 724 -17.90 -3.70 -65.77
CA ASN A 724 -18.41 -2.34 -65.70
C ASN A 724 -17.35 -1.41 -65.06
N TYR A 725 -16.42 -0.94 -65.89
CA TYR A 725 -15.34 -0.04 -65.45
C TYR A 725 -15.88 1.32 -64.97
N PHE A 726 -17.07 1.74 -65.41
CA PHE A 726 -17.67 3.00 -65.00
C PHE A 726 -18.07 2.98 -63.51
N LYS A 727 -18.74 1.90 -63.08
CA LYS A 727 -19.09 1.70 -61.66
C LYS A 727 -17.84 1.56 -60.79
N PHE A 728 -16.83 0.85 -61.29
CA PHE A 728 -15.53 0.74 -60.64
C PHE A 728 -14.84 2.11 -60.44
N LEU A 729 -14.74 2.93 -61.48
CA LEU A 729 -14.12 4.27 -61.38
C LEU A 729 -14.87 5.20 -60.42
N LYS A 730 -16.20 5.07 -60.36
CA LYS A 730 -17.04 5.84 -59.43
C LYS A 730 -16.72 5.49 -57.98
N ASP A 731 -16.68 4.21 -57.64
CA ASP A 731 -16.47 3.75 -56.26
C ASP A 731 -15.04 3.96 -55.76
N VAL A 732 -14.04 3.85 -56.65
CA VAL A 732 -12.63 4.01 -56.31
C VAL A 732 -12.24 5.47 -56.18
N TYR A 733 -12.55 6.29 -57.19
CA TYR A 733 -12.04 7.67 -57.24
C TYR A 733 -13.08 8.73 -56.86
N GLY A 734 -14.34 8.34 -56.59
CA GLY A 734 -15.41 9.26 -56.18
C GLY A 734 -15.75 10.31 -57.24
N LEU A 735 -15.49 9.99 -58.51
CA LEU A 735 -15.58 10.95 -59.60
C LEU A 735 -16.84 10.69 -60.42
N ASP A 736 -17.85 11.55 -60.24
CA ASP A 736 -18.85 11.75 -61.27
C ASP A 736 -18.16 12.41 -62.46
N VAL A 737 -18.22 11.76 -63.63
CA VAL A 737 -17.76 12.37 -64.88
C VAL A 737 -18.95 12.30 -65.83
N GLU A 738 -19.54 13.47 -66.08
CA GLU A 738 -20.39 13.71 -67.25
C GLU A 738 -19.66 13.37 -68.56
#